data_AF-A0A8H5XMC6-F1
#
_entry.id   AF-A0A8H5XMC6-F1
#
_cell.length_a   1.000
_cell.length_b   1.000
_cell.length_c   1.000
_cell.angle_alpha   90.00
_cell.angle_beta   90.00
_cell.angle_gamma   90.00
#
_symmetry.space_group_name_H-M   'P 1'
#
loop_
_entity.id
_entity.type
_entity.pdbx_description
1 polymer ?
#
loop_
_entity_poly.entity_id
_entity_poly.type
_entity_poly.pdbx_seq_one_letter_code
_entity_poly.pdbx_strand_id
1 'polypeptide(L)'
;MFSNKKPEPPTVGCYPGLGMNLRYHNYHHEGEIYPTAIHYNSVGAESDMLLVREAAMMIVMNQLTDKPDWHVKVFDEAIAEKWIQEALALPVDPLYDEIVQHRNPGFRSGAGYGPDRLKYILDRGCLEYCIEELRVKAKFFEKTGLIPALDANATVIKSDTFIDNTLHERLRNAFAKLKDEQKDNPDWHPRTNDVVQNLVHPSLYPLVYGRSRVFRDEVVGVEDAVDKWSGKGEVIPKKPADVPSGYDNRYHINWAVNGSDSHKLFWSDAYQWLPSNVKLMDDGSVKLTSYINNLHPKHGDIYETIEKLIERALPAWDHSVSFVRDWDIVSAGRTKARFPRPENPDDDNEANWTPRIDDWTPDDAGEVEYEDVIRGADGDLLYDTRKKNAWEEIREPVQPEAPEFKAWDYGVKPGMSLRERFKDLQVIVKMASIELTPDKPTFPAGGWHVEGQMNEHIVGTALYYLDSKNVKPSYLQFRMQTDYYQEDWNIGQDAFGWMEQVYGTNLRGGDCLQRYGKIETKQGRLLAFPNVFHHRVSPVELDDKRKPGHRRFIALWLVDPRTRIINTGNVPPQQKSWWMESAFRGLNEESAKNIPNAVAKLVSRGEREHPALKAVAESGDPLPEELVHMVQTEADESTMPMTLEEAKEHRLKLMDERTSYQRDAEQSWSGIQYSFCEH
;
A
#
# COMPACT_ATOMS: atom_id res chain seq x y z
N MET A 1 18.00 11.70 -30.61
CA MET A 1 18.31 10.41 -31.25
C MET A 1 18.32 9.35 -30.15
N PHE A 2 17.16 8.75 -29.86
CA PHE A 2 17.08 7.64 -28.91
C PHE A 2 17.53 6.36 -29.64
N SER A 3 18.51 5.66 -29.05
CA SER A 3 19.05 4.43 -29.58
C SER A 3 17.95 3.36 -29.63
N ASN A 4 17.51 2.99 -30.84
CA ASN A 4 16.59 1.89 -31.15
C ASN A 4 17.20 0.48 -30.91
N LYS A 5 18.13 0.33 -29.95
CA LYS A 5 18.54 -1.00 -29.51
C LYS A 5 17.48 -1.52 -28.56
N LYS A 6 16.73 -2.54 -29.02
CA LYS A 6 16.00 -3.43 -28.10
C LYS A 6 16.97 -3.82 -26.99
N PRO A 7 16.63 -3.66 -25.70
CA PRO A 7 17.50 -4.13 -24.64
C PRO A 7 17.70 -5.63 -24.81
N GLU A 8 18.83 -6.16 -24.38
CA GLU A 8 19.03 -7.61 -24.32
C GLU A 8 18.19 -8.17 -23.16
N PRO A 9 17.58 -9.36 -23.28
CA PRO A 9 16.82 -9.97 -22.19
C PRO A 9 17.69 -10.01 -20.92
N PRO A 10 17.12 -9.87 -19.72
CA PRO A 10 17.89 -9.94 -18.48
C PRO A 10 18.76 -11.19 -18.51
N THR A 11 20.07 -10.98 -18.46
CA THR A 11 21.05 -12.07 -18.38
C THR A 11 20.78 -12.84 -17.10
N VAL A 12 20.70 -14.17 -17.21
CA VAL A 12 20.57 -15.06 -16.05
C VAL A 12 21.63 -14.67 -15.01
N GLY A 13 21.20 -14.44 -13.76
CA GLY A 13 22.09 -14.05 -12.67
C GLY A 13 22.37 -12.54 -12.54
N CYS A 14 21.54 -11.67 -13.12
CA CYS A 14 21.59 -10.22 -12.93
C CYS A 14 20.24 -9.67 -12.44
N TYR A 15 20.27 -8.85 -11.39
CA TYR A 15 19.13 -8.24 -10.71
C TYR A 15 19.43 -6.75 -10.44
N PRO A 16 18.41 -5.89 -10.28
CA PRO A 16 18.61 -4.56 -9.72
C PRO A 16 19.41 -4.62 -8.42
N GLY A 17 20.56 -3.94 -8.38
CA GLY A 17 21.48 -3.96 -7.22
C GLY A 17 22.50 -5.10 -7.21
N LEU A 18 22.35 -6.12 -8.08
CA LEU A 18 23.27 -7.25 -8.24
C LEU A 18 23.54 -7.53 -9.72
N GLY A 19 24.58 -6.92 -10.27
CA GLY A 19 24.92 -7.07 -11.70
C GLY A 19 24.13 -6.15 -12.63
N MET A 20 23.06 -5.51 -12.17
CA MET A 20 22.39 -4.39 -12.84
C MET A 20 22.44 -3.12 -11.98
N ASN A 21 22.14 -1.97 -12.58
CA ASN A 21 21.92 -0.74 -11.83
C ASN A 21 20.78 -0.96 -10.81
N LEU A 22 20.93 -0.47 -9.58
CA LEU A 22 19.90 -0.54 -8.54
C LEU A 22 18.54 -0.02 -9.02
N ARG A 23 18.57 1.01 -9.88
CA ARG A 23 17.39 1.68 -10.41
C ARG A 23 16.90 1.10 -11.73
N TYR A 24 17.35 -0.10 -12.09
CA TYR A 24 16.87 -0.78 -13.27
C TYR A 24 15.37 -1.05 -13.14
N HIS A 25 14.61 -0.64 -14.15
CA HIS A 25 13.20 -0.97 -14.31
C HIS A 25 12.97 -1.52 -15.72
N ASN A 26 12.18 -2.57 -15.84
CA ASN A 26 11.99 -3.28 -17.11
C ASN A 26 10.98 -2.57 -18.05
N TYR A 27 11.22 -1.30 -18.39
CA TYR A 27 10.33 -0.51 -19.26
C TYR A 27 10.44 -0.87 -20.76
N HIS A 28 11.64 -1.25 -21.20
CA HIS A 28 11.97 -1.27 -22.63
C HIS A 28 11.72 -2.60 -23.36
N HIS A 29 11.38 -3.69 -22.66
CA HIS A 29 11.29 -5.02 -23.28
C HIS A 29 9.89 -5.40 -23.76
N GLU A 30 8.84 -5.05 -23.03
CA GLU A 30 7.50 -5.59 -23.28
C GLU A 30 6.36 -4.56 -23.26
N GLY A 31 6.63 -3.27 -23.00
CA GLY A 31 5.64 -2.19 -23.09
C GLY A 31 4.55 -2.22 -22.01
N GLU A 32 4.73 -3.02 -20.95
CA GLU A 32 3.82 -3.09 -19.81
C GLU A 32 4.46 -2.56 -18.54
N ILE A 33 3.68 -1.80 -17.75
CA ILE A 33 4.15 -1.17 -16.52
C ILE A 33 3.13 -1.48 -15.43
N TYR A 34 3.58 -2.04 -14.32
CA TYR A 34 2.75 -2.15 -13.13
C TYR A 34 2.88 -0.85 -12.31
N PRO A 35 1.80 -0.07 -12.14
CA PRO A 35 1.87 1.19 -11.42
C PRO A 35 2.18 0.98 -9.93
N THR A 36 2.93 1.93 -9.37
CA THR A 36 3.12 2.09 -7.93
C THR A 36 2.89 3.56 -7.62
N ALA A 37 2.27 3.95 -6.51
CA ALA A 37 2.16 5.35 -6.10
C ALA A 37 3.26 5.69 -5.09
N ILE A 38 4.52 5.38 -5.43
CA ILE A 38 5.69 5.73 -4.60
C ILE A 38 6.00 7.23 -4.72
N HIS A 39 5.82 7.82 -5.91
CA HIS A 39 5.91 9.27 -6.11
C HIS A 39 4.81 9.81 -7.03
N TYR A 40 4.56 11.11 -6.96
CA TYR A 40 3.44 11.78 -7.64
C TYR A 40 3.44 11.72 -9.18
N ASN A 41 4.52 11.25 -9.78
CA ASN A 41 4.71 11.19 -11.24
C ASN A 41 4.77 9.73 -11.72
N SER A 42 4.14 8.84 -10.97
CA SER A 42 4.12 7.42 -11.27
C SER A 42 3.06 7.10 -12.31
N VAL A 43 3.50 6.60 -13.46
CA VAL A 43 2.61 6.30 -14.59
C VAL A 43 1.53 5.29 -14.19
N GLY A 44 0.29 5.62 -14.51
CA GLY A 44 -0.90 4.81 -14.24
C GLY A 44 -1.32 4.75 -12.76
N ALA A 45 -0.75 5.61 -11.91
CA ALA A 45 -1.10 5.69 -10.49
C ALA A 45 -2.15 6.77 -10.16
N GLU A 46 -2.53 7.58 -11.16
CA GLU A 46 -3.51 8.65 -11.02
C GLU A 46 -4.94 8.15 -11.21
N SER A 47 -5.89 8.95 -10.72
CA SER A 47 -7.32 8.74 -10.87
C SER A 47 -7.99 9.95 -11.52
N ASP A 48 -9.16 9.72 -12.11
CA ASP A 48 -10.04 10.82 -12.49
C ASP A 48 -10.46 11.56 -11.21
N MET A 49 -10.79 12.85 -11.33
CA MET A 49 -11.47 13.54 -10.23
C MET A 49 -12.85 12.90 -10.00
N LEU A 50 -13.11 12.48 -8.77
CA LEU A 50 -14.38 11.90 -8.35
C LEU A 50 -15.25 12.95 -7.69
N LEU A 51 -16.53 13.00 -8.06
CA LEU A 51 -17.50 13.83 -7.35
C LEU A 51 -17.66 13.35 -5.90
N VAL A 52 -17.97 14.26 -4.98
CA VAL A 52 -18.29 13.92 -3.57
C VAL A 52 -19.42 12.89 -3.51
N ARG A 53 -20.44 13.04 -4.37
CA ARG A 53 -21.54 12.06 -4.49
C ARG A 53 -21.09 10.69 -4.99
N GLU A 54 -20.10 10.61 -5.87
CA GLU A 54 -19.58 9.33 -6.33
C GLU A 54 -18.82 8.60 -5.22
N ALA A 55 -17.96 9.31 -4.48
CA ALA A 55 -17.29 8.74 -3.31
C ALA A 55 -18.31 8.28 -2.25
N ALA A 56 -19.38 9.05 -2.03
CA ALA A 56 -20.48 8.66 -1.15
C ALA A 56 -21.21 7.40 -1.63
N MET A 57 -21.49 7.27 -2.93
CA MET A 57 -22.07 6.05 -3.51
C MET A 57 -21.19 4.82 -3.23
N MET A 58 -19.86 4.94 -3.40
CA MET A 58 -18.92 3.87 -3.07
C MET A 58 -18.94 3.50 -1.58
N ILE A 59 -19.02 4.49 -0.69
CA ILE A 59 -19.12 4.26 0.76
C ILE A 59 -20.41 3.50 1.11
N VAL A 60 -21.55 3.91 0.55
CA VAL A 60 -22.85 3.25 0.76
C VAL A 60 -22.80 1.81 0.27
N MET A 61 -22.35 1.56 -0.96
CA MET A 61 -22.23 0.20 -1.48
C MET A 61 -21.28 -0.67 -0.64
N ASN A 62 -20.17 -0.10 -0.16
CA ASN A 62 -19.25 -0.80 0.73
C ASN A 62 -19.91 -1.19 2.07
N GLN A 63 -20.75 -0.32 2.66
CA GLN A 63 -21.50 -0.63 3.88
C GLN A 63 -22.60 -1.68 3.64
N LEU A 64 -23.33 -1.58 2.52
CA LEU A 64 -24.39 -2.54 2.17
C LEU A 64 -23.82 -3.94 1.95
N THR A 65 -22.66 -4.05 1.32
CA THR A 65 -21.95 -5.34 1.10
C THR A 65 -21.39 -5.97 2.38
N ASP A 66 -21.41 -5.27 3.51
CA ASP A 66 -21.07 -5.84 4.82
C ASP A 66 -22.29 -6.41 5.57
N LYS A 67 -23.52 -6.16 5.07
CA LYS A 67 -24.73 -6.75 5.64
C LYS A 67 -24.78 -8.26 5.33
N PRO A 68 -25.24 -9.11 6.26
CA PRO A 68 -25.44 -10.54 5.98
C PRO A 68 -26.38 -10.75 4.80
N ASP A 69 -26.02 -11.70 3.92
CA ASP A 69 -26.80 -12.09 2.72
C ASP A 69 -27.13 -10.94 1.77
N TRP A 70 -26.33 -9.86 1.76
CA TRP A 70 -26.58 -8.69 0.90
C TRP A 70 -26.77 -9.08 -0.58
N HIS A 71 -26.01 -10.06 -1.06
CA HIS A 71 -26.02 -10.54 -2.45
C HIS A 71 -27.35 -11.19 -2.85
N VAL A 72 -28.10 -11.75 -1.89
CA VAL A 72 -29.47 -12.24 -2.12
C VAL A 72 -30.48 -11.11 -1.93
N LYS A 73 -30.32 -10.35 -0.84
CA LYS A 73 -31.27 -9.32 -0.41
C LYS A 73 -31.39 -8.14 -1.37
N VAL A 74 -30.37 -7.87 -2.17
CA VAL A 74 -30.39 -6.77 -3.16
C VAL A 74 -31.37 -6.98 -4.32
N PHE A 75 -31.87 -8.21 -4.50
CA PHE A 75 -32.90 -8.56 -5.48
C PHE A 75 -34.33 -8.50 -4.92
N ASP A 76 -34.48 -8.31 -3.61
CA ASP A 76 -35.79 -8.07 -2.99
C ASP A 76 -36.09 -6.56 -3.05
N GLU A 77 -37.11 -6.17 -3.82
CA GLU A 77 -37.46 -4.77 -4.03
C GLU A 77 -37.85 -4.03 -2.75
N ALA A 78 -38.47 -4.71 -1.78
CA ALA A 78 -38.84 -4.08 -0.51
C ALA A 78 -37.59 -3.83 0.36
N ILE A 79 -36.61 -4.74 0.33
CA ILE A 79 -35.33 -4.53 1.01
C ILE A 79 -34.49 -3.46 0.31
N ALA A 80 -34.44 -3.48 -1.02
CA ALA A 80 -33.73 -2.47 -1.80
C ALA A 80 -34.30 -1.06 -1.55
N GLU A 81 -35.63 -0.90 -1.57
CA GLU A 81 -36.28 0.36 -1.22
C GLU A 81 -35.95 0.79 0.22
N LYS A 82 -35.95 -0.14 1.16
CA LYS A 82 -35.53 0.17 2.54
C LYS A 82 -34.08 0.67 2.61
N TRP A 83 -33.16 0.06 1.87
CA TRP A 83 -31.76 0.51 1.82
C TRP A 83 -31.61 1.88 1.18
N ILE A 84 -32.42 2.21 0.15
CA ILE A 84 -32.48 3.55 -0.43
C ILE A 84 -32.91 4.56 0.65
N GLN A 85 -34.00 4.28 1.38
CA GLN A 85 -34.46 5.19 2.44
C GLN A 85 -33.44 5.33 3.59
N GLU A 86 -32.78 4.24 3.99
CA GLU A 86 -31.70 4.27 4.99
C GLU A 86 -30.53 5.15 4.52
N ALA A 87 -30.15 5.07 3.24
CA ALA A 87 -29.04 5.83 2.68
C ALA A 87 -29.39 7.32 2.43
N LEU A 88 -30.63 7.65 2.06
CA LEU A 88 -31.12 9.04 1.97
C LEU A 88 -31.11 9.74 3.33
N ALA A 89 -31.28 8.98 4.41
CA ALA A 89 -31.28 9.50 5.77
C ALA A 89 -29.88 9.65 6.39
N LEU A 90 -28.80 9.33 5.64
CA LEU A 90 -27.44 9.50 6.15
C LEU A 90 -27.14 10.98 6.40
N PRO A 91 -26.53 11.32 7.54
CA PRO A 91 -26.18 12.71 7.83
C PRO A 91 -25.10 13.19 6.87
N VAL A 92 -25.34 14.34 6.25
CA VAL A 92 -24.48 14.93 5.22
C VAL A 92 -23.10 15.28 5.79
N ASP A 93 -23.04 15.95 6.95
CA ASP A 93 -21.78 16.44 7.50
C ASP A 93 -20.75 15.34 7.81
N PRO A 94 -21.09 14.24 8.51
CA PRO A 94 -20.14 13.16 8.74
C PRO A 94 -19.69 12.44 7.46
N LEU A 95 -20.58 12.34 6.46
CA LEU A 95 -20.25 11.74 5.17
C LEU A 95 -19.29 12.65 4.39
N TYR A 96 -19.55 13.96 4.39
CA TYR A 96 -18.67 14.96 3.80
C TYR A 96 -17.28 14.93 4.45
N ASP A 97 -17.19 14.87 5.78
CA ASP A 97 -15.90 14.81 6.52
C ASP A 97 -15.07 13.54 6.23
N GLU A 98 -15.73 12.45 5.88
CA GLU A 98 -15.05 11.23 5.45
C GLU A 98 -14.39 11.39 4.08
N ILE A 99 -15.07 12.08 3.15
CA ILE A 99 -14.68 12.22 1.74
C ILE A 99 -13.73 13.41 1.54
N VAL A 100 -14.11 14.58 2.05
CA VAL A 100 -13.41 15.85 1.79
C VAL A 100 -12.31 16.09 2.82
N GLN A 101 -11.13 16.43 2.33
CA GLN A 101 -9.97 16.74 3.17
C GLN A 101 -9.97 18.23 3.52
N HIS A 102 -10.29 18.58 4.77
CA HIS A 102 -10.06 19.92 5.28
C HIS A 102 -8.55 20.13 5.47
N ARG A 103 -7.96 21.13 4.80
CA ARG A 103 -6.53 21.44 5.00
C ARG A 103 -6.29 21.96 6.43
N ASN A 104 -5.12 21.62 6.95
CA ASN A 104 -4.65 21.94 8.30
C ASN A 104 -4.48 23.47 8.49
N PRO A 105 -4.78 24.06 9.67
CA PRO A 105 -4.78 25.52 9.92
C PRO A 105 -3.41 26.23 9.87
N GLY A 106 -2.37 25.60 9.30
CA GLY A 106 -0.97 26.01 9.40
C GLY A 106 -0.41 26.83 8.24
N PHE A 107 -1.15 27.03 7.14
CA PHE A 107 -0.68 27.81 6.00
C PHE A 107 -1.19 29.26 6.04
N ARG A 108 -0.25 30.20 5.96
CA ARG A 108 -0.50 31.64 5.83
C ARG A 108 -0.61 32.01 4.34
N SER A 109 -1.74 31.68 3.73
CA SER A 109 -2.29 32.43 2.60
C SER A 109 -3.80 32.46 2.81
N GLY A 110 -4.47 33.56 2.47
CA GLY A 110 -5.86 33.86 2.86
C GLY A 110 -6.97 32.91 2.37
N ALA A 111 -6.65 31.71 1.89
CA ALA A 111 -7.56 30.64 1.46
C ALA A 111 -7.77 29.61 2.60
N GLY A 112 -8.21 30.09 3.77
CA GLY A 112 -8.27 29.31 5.01
C GLY A 112 -9.50 28.40 5.17
N TYR A 113 -10.39 28.32 4.18
CA TYR A 113 -11.60 27.50 4.22
C TYR A 113 -11.59 26.57 2.99
N GLY A 114 -11.89 25.28 3.19
CA GLY A 114 -12.14 24.36 2.08
C GLY A 114 -13.37 24.79 1.26
N PRO A 115 -13.71 24.07 0.18
CA PRO A 115 -14.92 24.39 -0.57
C PRO A 115 -16.15 24.41 0.33
N ASP A 116 -17.10 25.28 -0.01
CA ASP A 116 -18.39 25.34 0.68
C ASP A 116 -19.05 23.97 0.70
N ARG A 117 -19.70 23.68 1.82
CA ARG A 117 -20.30 22.36 2.03
C ARG A 117 -21.57 22.22 1.21
N LEU A 118 -21.68 21.07 0.54
CA LEU A 118 -22.92 20.64 -0.10
C LEU A 118 -24.00 20.42 0.96
N LYS A 119 -25.21 20.96 0.74
CA LYS A 119 -26.37 20.76 1.63
C LYS A 119 -26.96 19.35 1.57
N TYR A 120 -26.73 18.65 0.46
CA TYR A 120 -27.07 17.24 0.26
C TYR A 120 -25.99 16.59 -0.61
N ILE A 121 -25.80 15.27 -0.52
CA ILE A 121 -24.79 14.54 -1.32
C ILE A 121 -25.45 13.46 -2.18
N LEU A 122 -26.35 12.68 -1.59
CA LEU A 122 -27.02 11.56 -2.24
C LEU A 122 -28.49 11.90 -2.49
N ASP A 123 -28.94 11.67 -3.71
CA ASP A 123 -30.34 11.69 -4.11
C ASP A 123 -30.84 10.27 -4.44
N ARG A 124 -32.11 10.16 -4.82
CA ARG A 124 -32.73 8.87 -5.14
C ARG A 124 -32.07 8.21 -6.37
N GLY A 125 -31.70 8.99 -7.37
CA GLY A 125 -31.05 8.49 -8.59
C GLY A 125 -29.68 7.86 -8.31
N CYS A 126 -28.87 8.49 -7.46
CA CYS A 126 -27.60 7.94 -6.99
C CYS A 126 -27.78 6.57 -6.31
N LEU A 127 -28.83 6.41 -5.51
CA LEU A 127 -29.06 5.19 -4.75
C LEU A 127 -29.70 4.08 -5.58
N GLU A 128 -30.59 4.41 -6.50
CA GLU A 128 -31.07 3.45 -7.52
C GLU A 128 -29.91 2.91 -8.36
N TYR A 129 -28.98 3.78 -8.77
CA TYR A 129 -27.73 3.36 -9.42
C TYR A 129 -26.91 2.40 -8.54
N CYS A 130 -26.77 2.71 -7.24
CA CYS A 130 -26.07 1.81 -6.31
C CYS A 130 -26.72 0.43 -6.22
N ILE A 131 -28.06 0.35 -6.20
CA ILE A 131 -28.78 -0.93 -6.17
C ILE A 131 -28.51 -1.74 -7.45
N GLU A 132 -28.59 -1.12 -8.63
CA GLU A 132 -28.28 -1.79 -9.89
C GLU A 132 -26.82 -2.28 -9.94
N GLU A 133 -25.86 -1.46 -9.49
CA GLU A 133 -24.47 -1.87 -9.42
C GLU A 133 -24.26 -3.04 -8.42
N LEU A 134 -24.93 -2.99 -7.26
CA LEU A 134 -24.88 -4.07 -6.28
C LEU A 134 -25.47 -5.37 -6.81
N ARG A 135 -26.51 -5.34 -7.65
CA ARG A 135 -27.06 -6.54 -8.32
C ARG A 135 -26.03 -7.17 -9.26
N VAL A 136 -25.22 -6.37 -9.94
CA VAL A 136 -24.11 -6.86 -10.77
C VAL A 136 -22.99 -7.45 -9.89
N LYS A 137 -22.57 -6.72 -8.85
CA LYS A 137 -21.57 -7.20 -7.89
C LYS A 137 -22.02 -8.48 -7.18
N ALA A 138 -23.31 -8.66 -6.89
CA ALA A 138 -23.87 -9.87 -6.29
C ALA A 138 -23.66 -11.09 -7.18
N LYS A 139 -23.95 -10.97 -8.49
CA LYS A 139 -23.69 -12.06 -9.46
C LYS A 139 -22.20 -12.39 -9.59
N PHE A 140 -21.33 -11.38 -9.49
CA PHE A 140 -19.88 -11.58 -9.48
C PHE A 140 -19.44 -12.30 -8.19
N PHE A 141 -19.95 -11.86 -7.03
CA PHE A 141 -19.69 -12.46 -5.74
C PHE A 141 -20.16 -13.92 -5.67
N GLU A 142 -21.33 -14.27 -6.20
CA GLU A 142 -21.81 -15.66 -6.23
C GLU A 142 -20.86 -16.58 -7.00
N LYS A 143 -20.25 -16.09 -8.08
CA LYS A 143 -19.31 -16.85 -8.91
C LYS A 143 -17.91 -16.96 -8.30
N THR A 144 -17.46 -15.91 -7.60
CA THR A 144 -16.05 -15.73 -7.25
C THR A 144 -15.79 -15.67 -5.76
N GLY A 145 -16.79 -15.39 -4.93
CA GLY A 145 -16.62 -15.05 -3.52
C GLY A 145 -15.91 -13.71 -3.27
N LEU A 146 -15.64 -12.90 -4.30
CA LEU A 146 -14.94 -11.61 -4.20
C LEU A 146 -15.92 -10.44 -4.35
N ILE A 147 -15.62 -9.34 -3.68
CA ILE A 147 -16.41 -8.11 -3.72
C ILE A 147 -15.49 -6.94 -4.12
N PRO A 148 -15.66 -6.37 -5.32
CA PRO A 148 -15.06 -5.09 -5.67
C PRO A 148 -15.67 -3.99 -4.81
N ALA A 149 -14.84 -3.33 -4.00
CA ALA A 149 -15.20 -2.26 -3.09
C ALA A 149 -14.32 -1.04 -3.37
N LEU A 150 -14.87 0.16 -3.14
CA LEU A 150 -14.18 1.43 -3.42
C LEU A 150 -13.58 1.45 -4.83
N ASP A 151 -14.36 1.02 -5.83
CA ASP A 151 -13.92 0.84 -7.20
C ASP A 151 -14.28 2.05 -8.07
N ALA A 152 -13.25 2.77 -8.54
CA ALA A 152 -13.35 3.85 -9.52
C ALA A 152 -12.25 3.70 -10.58
N ASN A 153 -11.08 4.34 -10.43
CA ASN A 153 -9.93 4.15 -11.33
C ASN A 153 -9.01 3.00 -10.89
N ALA A 154 -9.02 2.68 -9.60
CA ALA A 154 -8.46 1.47 -9.03
C ALA A 154 -9.51 0.76 -8.17
N THR A 155 -9.27 -0.49 -7.81
CA THR A 155 -10.24 -1.33 -7.11
C THR A 155 -9.62 -1.98 -5.88
N VAL A 156 -10.31 -1.88 -4.73
CA VAL A 156 -10.02 -2.69 -3.55
C VAL A 156 -10.92 -3.93 -3.60
N ILE A 157 -10.36 -5.11 -3.44
CA ILE A 157 -11.11 -6.35 -3.31
C ILE A 157 -11.24 -6.70 -1.84
N LYS A 158 -12.45 -7.06 -1.41
CA LYS A 158 -12.69 -7.68 -0.11
C LYS A 158 -13.41 -9.02 -0.24
N SER A 159 -13.16 -9.93 0.70
CA SER A 159 -13.95 -11.14 0.88
C SER A 159 -13.91 -11.62 2.32
N ASP A 160 -15.06 -12.07 2.81
CA ASP A 160 -15.21 -12.67 4.14
C ASP A 160 -15.35 -14.20 4.09
N THR A 161 -15.39 -14.77 2.89
CA THR A 161 -15.66 -16.20 2.65
C THR A 161 -14.56 -16.91 1.86
N PHE A 162 -13.59 -16.16 1.32
CA PHE A 162 -12.56 -16.71 0.45
C PHE A 162 -11.57 -17.64 1.16
N ILE A 163 -11.38 -17.43 2.47
CA ILE A 163 -10.55 -18.28 3.32
C ILE A 163 -11.47 -19.19 4.13
N ASP A 164 -11.43 -20.49 3.82
CA ASP A 164 -12.21 -21.49 4.56
C ASP A 164 -11.71 -21.70 6.00
N ASN A 165 -12.59 -22.23 6.86
CA ASN A 165 -12.30 -22.44 8.28
C ASN A 165 -11.08 -23.35 8.52
N THR A 166 -10.81 -24.30 7.63
CA THR A 166 -9.66 -25.21 7.76
C THR A 166 -8.36 -24.43 7.60
N LEU A 167 -8.24 -23.60 6.55
CA LEU A 167 -7.10 -22.72 6.35
C LEU A 167 -6.98 -21.67 7.45
N HIS A 168 -8.10 -21.08 7.89
CA HIS A 168 -8.13 -20.13 9.00
C HIS A 168 -7.52 -20.72 10.28
N GLU A 169 -7.95 -21.91 10.70
CA GLU A 169 -7.44 -22.54 11.93
C GLU A 169 -5.97 -22.98 11.79
N ARG A 170 -5.53 -23.44 10.60
CA ARG A 170 -4.09 -23.68 10.34
C ARG A 170 -3.25 -22.42 10.53
N LEU A 171 -3.72 -21.27 10.03
CA LEU A 171 -3.04 -19.99 10.21
C LEU A 171 -3.03 -19.54 11.67
N ARG A 172 -4.11 -19.76 12.43
CA ARG A 172 -4.14 -19.49 13.89
C ARG A 172 -3.14 -20.36 14.65
N ASN A 173 -3.04 -21.64 14.30
CA ASN A 173 -2.06 -22.55 14.90
C ASN A 173 -0.63 -22.14 14.56
N ALA A 174 -0.36 -21.68 13.33
CA ALA A 174 0.94 -21.12 12.96
C ALA A 174 1.31 -19.91 13.83
N PHE A 175 0.37 -18.98 14.06
CA PHE A 175 0.58 -17.86 14.98
C PHE A 175 0.85 -18.31 16.41
N ALA A 176 0.08 -19.26 16.93
CA ALA A 176 0.25 -19.78 18.28
C ALA A 176 1.64 -20.42 18.47
N LYS A 177 2.07 -21.24 17.51
CA LYS A 177 3.38 -21.88 17.47
C LYS A 177 4.52 -20.85 17.47
N LEU A 178 4.49 -19.89 16.54
CA LEU A 178 5.52 -18.85 16.45
C LEU A 178 5.56 -17.96 17.70
N LYS A 179 4.40 -17.62 18.28
CA LYS A 179 4.34 -16.86 19.54
C LYS A 179 4.95 -17.62 20.71
N ASP A 180 4.68 -18.92 20.84
CA ASP A 180 5.26 -19.73 21.93
C ASP A 180 6.77 -19.88 21.78
N GLU A 181 7.27 -20.08 20.56
CA GLU A 181 8.72 -20.16 20.29
C GLU A 181 9.46 -18.84 20.59
N GLN A 182 8.78 -17.71 20.44
CA GLN A 182 9.33 -16.38 20.69
C GLN A 182 9.07 -15.86 22.11
N LYS A 183 8.42 -16.62 23.00
CA LYS A 183 7.97 -16.11 24.31
C LYS A 183 9.09 -15.57 25.22
N ASP A 184 10.28 -16.16 25.14
CA ASP A 184 11.43 -15.76 25.95
C ASP A 184 12.13 -14.50 25.42
N ASN A 185 11.95 -14.21 24.13
CA ASN A 185 12.53 -13.04 23.47
C ASN A 185 11.58 -12.53 22.36
N PRO A 186 10.43 -11.93 22.73
CA PRO A 186 9.46 -11.47 21.76
C PRO A 186 10.05 -10.37 20.88
N ASP A 187 9.85 -10.44 19.56
CA ASP A 187 10.29 -9.39 18.66
C ASP A 187 9.26 -8.25 18.57
N TRP A 188 9.38 -7.28 19.48
CA TRP A 188 8.57 -6.08 19.45
C TRP A 188 9.02 -5.12 18.34
N HIS A 189 8.05 -4.61 17.57
CA HIS A 189 8.28 -3.64 16.53
C HIS A 189 8.81 -2.34 17.15
N PRO A 190 9.92 -1.78 16.65
CA PRO A 190 10.50 -0.58 17.22
C PRO A 190 9.51 0.58 17.29
N ARG A 191 9.62 1.39 18.36
CA ARG A 191 8.81 2.60 18.58
C ARG A 191 7.30 2.34 18.74
N THR A 192 6.90 1.10 19.03
CA THR A 192 5.49 0.76 19.32
C THR A 192 5.19 0.57 20.80
N ASN A 193 6.18 0.81 21.68
CA ASN A 193 6.04 0.57 23.12
C ASN A 193 5.54 -0.86 23.42
N ASP A 194 6.15 -1.86 22.79
CA ASP A 194 5.81 -3.29 22.96
C ASP A 194 4.33 -3.61 22.73
N VAL A 195 3.72 -2.94 21.74
CA VAL A 195 2.32 -3.18 21.34
C VAL A 195 2.24 -4.03 20.08
N VAL A 196 3.19 -3.89 19.15
CA VAL A 196 3.18 -4.67 17.89
C VAL A 196 4.26 -5.73 17.94
N GLN A 197 3.86 -7.00 18.02
CA GLN A 197 4.76 -8.15 17.93
C GLN A 197 4.91 -8.58 16.48
N ASN A 198 6.16 -8.64 16.00
CA ASN A 198 6.52 -9.18 14.71
C ASN A 198 6.79 -10.68 14.84
N LEU A 199 5.98 -11.53 14.20
CA LEU A 199 6.27 -12.97 14.17
C LEU A 199 7.14 -13.33 12.97
N VAL A 200 6.81 -12.75 11.82
CA VAL A 200 7.62 -12.75 10.58
C VAL A 200 7.57 -11.33 10.05
N HIS A 201 8.72 -10.72 9.80
CA HIS A 201 8.77 -9.32 9.36
C HIS A 201 9.96 -9.08 8.44
N PRO A 202 9.75 -8.50 7.25
CA PRO A 202 10.80 -8.38 6.24
C PRO A 202 11.91 -7.39 6.61
N SER A 203 11.65 -6.44 7.51
CA SER A 203 12.68 -5.53 8.05
C SER A 203 13.63 -6.16 9.08
N LEU A 204 13.42 -7.40 9.53
CA LEU A 204 14.41 -8.12 10.33
C LEU A 204 15.19 -9.03 9.39
N TYR A 205 16.52 -8.91 9.40
CA TYR A 205 17.41 -9.51 8.39
C TYR A 205 17.08 -9.09 6.94
N PRO A 206 16.97 -7.78 6.64
CA PRO A 206 16.86 -7.31 5.25
C PRO A 206 18.17 -7.61 4.50
N LEU A 207 18.17 -7.46 3.17
CA LEU A 207 19.44 -7.29 2.45
C LEU A 207 20.10 -5.99 2.93
N VAL A 208 21.39 -6.04 3.22
CA VAL A 208 22.22 -4.89 3.60
C VAL A 208 23.37 -4.79 2.60
N TYR A 209 23.36 -3.74 1.79
CA TYR A 209 24.42 -3.52 0.79
C TYR A 209 25.78 -3.32 1.48
N GLY A 210 26.79 -4.09 1.07
CA GLY A 210 28.12 -4.11 1.70
C GLY A 210 28.27 -5.04 2.89
N ARG A 211 27.21 -5.78 3.28
CA ARG A 211 27.24 -6.68 4.44
C ARG A 211 26.61 -8.06 4.16
N SER A 212 25.46 -8.10 3.50
CA SER A 212 24.78 -9.37 3.20
C SER A 212 25.57 -10.21 2.21
N ARG A 213 25.51 -11.54 2.37
CA ARG A 213 26.07 -12.49 1.41
C ARG A 213 25.04 -12.83 0.34
N VAL A 214 25.49 -13.05 -0.89
CA VAL A 214 24.63 -13.28 -2.05
C VAL A 214 25.28 -14.21 -3.06
N PHE A 215 24.44 -14.92 -3.82
CA PHE A 215 24.79 -15.64 -5.03
C PHE A 215 24.17 -14.94 -6.23
N ARG A 216 24.90 -14.91 -7.36
CA ARG A 216 24.35 -14.41 -8.61
C ARG A 216 23.18 -15.26 -9.09
N ASP A 217 23.31 -16.58 -9.02
CA ASP A 217 22.21 -17.49 -9.37
C ASP A 217 21.31 -17.75 -8.16
N GLU A 218 20.04 -18.06 -8.42
CA GLU A 218 19.07 -18.47 -7.39
C GLU A 218 19.29 -19.93 -6.99
N VAL A 219 20.22 -20.16 -6.08
CA VAL A 219 20.63 -21.50 -5.64
C VAL A 219 20.06 -21.92 -4.29
N VAL A 220 19.51 -20.97 -3.53
CA VAL A 220 19.02 -21.21 -2.17
C VAL A 220 17.55 -21.64 -2.22
N GLY A 221 17.28 -22.90 -1.88
CA GLY A 221 15.93 -23.46 -1.81
C GLY A 221 15.23 -23.15 -0.48
N VAL A 222 14.11 -23.84 -0.22
CA VAL A 222 13.49 -23.87 1.12
C VAL A 222 14.19 -24.89 2.01
N GLU A 223 14.23 -26.15 1.59
CA GLU A 223 14.71 -27.28 2.41
C GLU A 223 16.22 -27.24 2.65
N ASP A 224 17.01 -26.76 1.69
CA ASP A 224 18.47 -26.72 1.77
C ASP A 224 19.02 -25.36 2.24
N ALA A 225 18.15 -24.39 2.54
CA ALA A 225 18.55 -23.01 2.84
C ALA A 225 19.56 -22.92 3.99
N VAL A 226 19.26 -23.59 5.11
CA VAL A 226 20.08 -23.54 6.32
C VAL A 226 21.27 -24.46 6.18
N ASP A 227 21.01 -25.76 5.98
CA ASP A 227 22.03 -26.81 6.07
C ASP A 227 23.09 -26.72 4.97
N LYS A 228 22.74 -26.24 3.78
CA LYS A 228 23.65 -26.18 2.63
C LYS A 228 24.20 -24.79 2.35
N TRP A 229 23.42 -23.72 2.57
CA TRP A 229 23.75 -22.39 2.06
C TRP A 229 24.07 -21.33 3.11
N SER A 230 23.65 -21.49 4.36
CA SER A 230 23.88 -20.49 5.39
C SER A 230 25.37 -20.17 5.57
N GLY A 231 25.71 -18.88 5.66
CA GLY A 231 27.09 -18.39 5.75
C GLY A 231 27.91 -18.41 4.45
N LYS A 232 27.37 -18.90 3.33
CA LYS A 232 28.07 -18.95 2.03
C LYS A 232 27.72 -17.75 1.13
N GLY A 233 28.36 -17.66 -0.04
CA GLY A 233 28.14 -16.60 -1.03
C GLY A 233 29.27 -15.57 -1.07
N GLU A 234 29.07 -14.46 -1.75
CA GLU A 234 29.98 -13.30 -1.75
C GLU A 234 29.28 -12.13 -1.05
N VAL A 235 30.03 -11.25 -0.39
CA VAL A 235 29.43 -10.03 0.18
C VAL A 235 28.97 -9.13 -0.97
N ILE A 236 27.69 -8.76 -0.95
CA ILE A 236 27.12 -7.89 -1.97
C ILE A 236 27.82 -6.52 -1.92
N PRO A 237 28.31 -5.97 -3.04
CA PRO A 237 29.00 -4.70 -3.02
C PRO A 237 28.05 -3.56 -2.67
N LYS A 238 28.50 -2.63 -1.82
CA LYS A 238 27.84 -1.33 -1.66
C LYS A 238 28.39 -0.38 -2.72
N LYS A 239 27.59 -0.11 -3.76
CA LYS A 239 27.90 0.91 -4.76
C LYS A 239 26.94 2.09 -4.55
N PRO A 240 27.42 3.34 -4.57
CA PRO A 240 26.50 4.47 -4.68
C PRO A 240 25.71 4.31 -5.98
N ALA A 241 24.39 4.50 -5.93
CA ALA A 241 23.56 4.42 -7.13
C ALA A 241 24.02 5.49 -8.12
N ASP A 242 24.32 5.10 -9.36
CA ASP A 242 24.66 6.05 -10.43
C ASP A 242 23.50 7.03 -10.60
N VAL A 243 23.75 8.33 -10.40
CA VAL A 243 22.77 9.38 -10.68
C VAL A 243 22.86 9.70 -12.18
N PRO A 244 21.76 9.68 -12.95
CA PRO A 244 21.80 9.99 -14.38
C PRO A 244 22.47 11.35 -14.65
N SER A 245 23.39 11.39 -15.61
CA SER A 245 24.06 12.63 -16.03
C SER A 245 23.04 13.57 -16.69
N GLY A 246 22.62 14.63 -15.99
CA GLY A 246 21.55 15.54 -16.39
C GLY A 246 20.62 15.95 -15.24
N TYR A 247 20.79 15.36 -14.06
CA TYR A 247 20.03 15.64 -12.85
C TYR A 247 20.34 17.04 -12.29
N ASP A 248 19.48 18.04 -12.57
CA ASP A 248 19.47 19.30 -11.82
C ASP A 248 18.60 19.13 -10.58
N ASN A 249 19.21 19.27 -9.41
CA ASN A 249 18.60 19.17 -8.08
C ASN A 249 17.48 20.21 -7.84
N ARG A 250 17.27 21.16 -8.76
CA ARG A 250 16.45 22.34 -8.51
C ARG A 250 15.04 22.31 -9.09
N TYR A 251 14.74 21.73 -10.26
CA TYR A 251 13.40 21.94 -10.87
C TYR A 251 12.81 20.89 -11.82
N HIS A 252 13.39 19.70 -12.03
CA HIS A 252 12.77 18.74 -12.95
C HIS A 252 12.91 17.29 -12.49
N ILE A 253 11.87 16.77 -11.81
CA ILE A 253 11.52 15.36 -11.97
C ILE A 253 10.98 15.28 -13.40
N ASN A 254 11.86 14.89 -14.33
CA ASN A 254 11.47 14.59 -15.72
C ASN A 254 10.31 13.58 -15.69
N TRP A 255 9.59 13.38 -16.80
CA TRP A 255 8.47 12.43 -16.97
C TRP A 255 8.88 10.96 -16.69
N ALA A 256 9.28 10.68 -15.45
CA ALA A 256 10.13 9.57 -15.05
C ALA A 256 9.24 8.44 -14.55
N VAL A 257 8.66 7.76 -15.53
CA VAL A 257 7.97 6.48 -15.48
C VAL A 257 8.61 5.50 -14.51
N ASN A 258 8.15 5.43 -13.25
CA ASN A 258 8.50 4.41 -12.23
C ASN A 258 9.99 3.93 -12.26
N GLY A 259 10.94 4.78 -12.63
CA GLY A 259 12.20 4.33 -13.24
C GLY A 259 13.46 5.07 -12.78
N SER A 260 14.57 4.88 -13.49
CA SER A 260 15.92 5.34 -13.08
C SER A 260 16.06 6.85 -12.87
N ASP A 261 15.20 7.62 -13.51
CA ASP A 261 15.19 9.09 -13.49
C ASP A 261 14.39 9.67 -12.30
N SER A 262 13.75 8.82 -11.49
CA SER A 262 13.04 9.22 -10.27
C SER A 262 14.00 9.72 -9.18
N HIS A 263 13.47 10.54 -8.26
CA HIS A 263 14.26 11.19 -7.23
C HIS A 263 14.95 10.17 -6.31
N LYS A 264 16.23 10.42 -5.96
CA LYS A 264 17.04 9.48 -5.16
C LYS A 264 16.43 9.09 -3.81
N LEU A 265 15.55 9.92 -3.26
CA LEU A 265 14.89 9.69 -1.96
C LEU A 265 13.92 8.51 -2.00
N PHE A 266 13.45 8.11 -3.18
CA PHE A 266 12.50 6.99 -3.33
C PHE A 266 13.18 5.62 -3.37
N TRP A 267 14.51 5.58 -3.37
CA TRP A 267 15.34 4.38 -3.42
C TRP A 267 16.13 4.21 -2.14
N SER A 268 16.36 2.97 -1.72
CA SER A 268 17.34 2.65 -0.68
C SER A 268 18.64 2.10 -1.29
N ASP A 269 19.75 2.79 -1.07
CA ASP A 269 21.09 2.28 -1.41
C ASP A 269 21.74 1.46 -0.28
N ALA A 270 21.03 1.31 0.83
CA ALA A 270 21.49 0.63 2.03
C ALA A 270 20.76 -0.69 2.25
N TYR A 271 19.46 -0.75 1.95
CA TYR A 271 18.60 -1.88 2.32
C TYR A 271 17.64 -2.32 1.22
N GLN A 272 17.24 -3.59 1.26
CA GLN A 272 16.12 -4.09 0.46
C GLN A 272 15.40 -5.21 1.21
N TRP A 273 14.06 -5.20 1.20
CA TRP A 273 13.30 -6.39 1.60
C TRP A 273 13.51 -7.54 0.61
N LEU A 274 13.65 -8.75 1.14
CA LEU A 274 13.88 -9.96 0.35
C LEU A 274 12.55 -10.70 0.12
N PRO A 275 11.99 -10.70 -1.10
CA PRO A 275 10.86 -11.55 -1.43
C PRO A 275 11.27 -13.02 -1.49
N SER A 276 10.28 -13.89 -1.34
CA SER A 276 10.38 -15.33 -1.63
C SER A 276 9.90 -15.62 -3.04
N ASN A 277 10.53 -16.57 -3.70
CA ASN A 277 10.10 -17.02 -5.02
C ASN A 277 8.92 -17.99 -4.89
N VAL A 278 7.89 -17.77 -5.68
CA VAL A 278 6.65 -18.55 -5.70
C VAL A 278 6.45 -19.11 -7.10
N LYS A 279 6.56 -20.42 -7.26
CA LYS A 279 6.24 -21.10 -8.51
C LYS A 279 4.74 -21.35 -8.61
N LEU A 280 4.16 -21.03 -9.77
CA LEU A 280 2.77 -21.34 -10.09
C LEU A 280 2.71 -22.73 -10.73
N MET A 281 1.94 -23.64 -10.13
CA MET A 281 1.87 -25.04 -10.55
C MET A 281 0.70 -25.26 -11.53
N ASP A 282 0.84 -26.24 -12.43
CA ASP A 282 -0.17 -26.57 -13.45
C ASP A 282 -1.50 -27.06 -12.85
N ASP A 283 -1.47 -27.60 -11.63
CA ASP A 283 -2.65 -28.05 -10.88
C ASP A 283 -3.42 -26.91 -10.17
N GLY A 284 -2.97 -25.66 -10.35
CA GLY A 284 -3.53 -24.50 -9.69
C GLY A 284 -2.99 -24.25 -8.27
N SER A 285 -2.12 -25.11 -7.74
CA SER A 285 -1.41 -24.81 -6.48
C SER A 285 -0.26 -23.81 -6.69
N VAL A 286 0.38 -23.43 -5.59
CA VAL A 286 1.62 -22.64 -5.60
C VAL A 286 2.67 -23.32 -4.72
N LYS A 287 3.95 -23.13 -5.04
CA LYS A 287 5.05 -23.65 -4.24
C LYS A 287 6.10 -22.58 -4.00
N LEU A 288 6.49 -22.37 -2.75
CA LEU A 288 7.65 -21.56 -2.41
C LEU A 288 8.90 -22.31 -2.81
N THR A 289 9.72 -21.72 -3.69
CA THR A 289 10.97 -22.31 -4.16
C THR A 289 12.20 -21.77 -3.43
N SER A 290 12.05 -20.67 -2.69
CA SER A 290 13.05 -20.15 -1.76
C SER A 290 12.41 -19.84 -0.40
N TYR A 291 13.23 -19.79 0.66
CA TYR A 291 12.74 -19.60 2.03
C TYR A 291 12.06 -18.22 2.24
N ILE A 292 11.15 -18.12 3.21
CA ILE A 292 10.56 -16.86 3.66
C ILE A 292 11.52 -16.18 4.62
N ASN A 293 11.90 -14.94 4.30
CA ASN A 293 12.80 -14.18 5.16
C ASN A 293 12.25 -14.08 6.58
N ASN A 294 13.11 -14.36 7.56
CA ASN A 294 12.76 -14.41 8.97
C ASN A 294 11.75 -15.52 9.39
N LEU A 295 11.57 -16.58 8.59
CA LEU A 295 10.81 -17.78 8.97
C LEU A 295 11.66 -19.04 8.72
N HIS A 296 12.04 -19.74 9.80
CA HIS A 296 12.94 -20.90 9.70
C HIS A 296 12.31 -22.04 8.85
N PRO A 297 13.02 -22.63 7.86
CA PRO A 297 12.47 -23.69 6.99
C PRO A 297 11.98 -24.96 7.71
N LYS A 298 12.43 -25.19 8.94
CA LYS A 298 11.89 -26.25 9.84
C LYS A 298 10.36 -26.20 10.01
N HIS A 299 9.74 -25.05 9.76
CA HIS A 299 8.29 -24.86 9.84
C HIS A 299 7.57 -25.21 8.53
N GLY A 300 7.85 -26.39 7.95
CA GLY A 300 7.24 -26.82 6.68
C GLY A 300 5.71 -26.71 6.68
N ASP A 301 5.07 -26.98 7.83
CA ASP A 301 3.63 -26.81 8.05
C ASP A 301 3.15 -25.36 7.88
N ILE A 302 3.93 -24.38 8.33
CA ILE A 302 3.63 -22.95 8.18
C ILE A 302 3.86 -22.52 6.73
N TYR A 303 4.93 -22.99 6.08
CA TYR A 303 5.20 -22.74 4.66
C TYR A 303 4.04 -23.21 3.77
N GLU A 304 3.59 -24.46 3.93
CA GLU A 304 2.44 -25.00 3.20
C GLU A 304 1.15 -24.19 3.45
N THR A 305 0.97 -23.70 4.68
CA THR A 305 -0.20 -22.90 5.03
C THR A 305 -0.14 -21.50 4.37
N ILE A 306 1.05 -20.89 4.29
CA ILE A 306 1.26 -19.62 3.58
C ILE A 306 1.13 -19.80 2.06
N GLU A 307 1.63 -20.90 1.49
CA GLU A 307 1.39 -21.26 0.08
C GLU A 307 -0.10 -21.27 -0.23
N LYS A 308 -0.92 -21.91 0.63
CA LYS A 308 -2.38 -21.89 0.49
C LYS A 308 -2.99 -20.50 0.64
N LEU A 309 -2.46 -19.63 1.50
CA LEU A 309 -2.93 -18.25 1.56
C LEU A 309 -2.59 -17.46 0.29
N ILE A 310 -1.39 -17.63 -0.27
CA ILE A 310 -0.99 -17.01 -1.55
C ILE A 310 -1.88 -17.51 -2.69
N GLU A 311 -2.17 -18.82 -2.75
CA GLU A 311 -3.11 -19.42 -3.71
C GLU A 311 -4.48 -18.71 -3.67
N ARG A 312 -4.97 -18.37 -2.47
CA ARG A 312 -6.21 -17.62 -2.25
C ARG A 312 -6.07 -16.10 -2.50
N ALA A 313 -4.88 -15.52 -2.44
CA ALA A 313 -4.68 -14.11 -2.76
C ALA A 313 -4.68 -13.85 -4.28
N LEU A 314 -4.26 -14.84 -5.09
CA LEU A 314 -4.08 -14.68 -6.53
C LEU A 314 -5.32 -14.16 -7.28
N PRO A 315 -6.53 -14.73 -7.14
CA PRO A 315 -7.72 -14.20 -7.83
C PRO A 315 -8.09 -12.78 -7.38
N ALA A 316 -7.78 -12.41 -6.14
CA ALA A 316 -8.00 -11.06 -5.64
C ALA A 316 -7.00 -10.07 -6.26
N TRP A 317 -5.73 -10.46 -6.40
CA TRP A 317 -4.73 -9.67 -7.14
C TRP A 317 -5.02 -9.58 -8.63
N ASP A 318 -5.46 -10.66 -9.27
CA ASP A 318 -5.86 -10.65 -10.69
C ASP A 318 -6.94 -9.61 -10.97
N HIS A 319 -7.79 -9.33 -9.97
CA HIS A 319 -8.83 -8.32 -10.08
C HIS A 319 -8.38 -6.91 -9.71
N SER A 320 -7.52 -6.77 -8.69
CA SER A 320 -7.16 -5.45 -8.14
C SER A 320 -5.91 -4.84 -8.79
N VAL A 321 -4.92 -5.64 -9.19
CA VAL A 321 -3.64 -5.15 -9.71
C VAL A 321 -3.78 -4.83 -11.19
N SER A 322 -3.74 -3.54 -11.52
CA SER A 322 -3.73 -3.05 -12.89
C SER A 322 -2.31 -2.99 -13.45
N PHE A 323 -2.22 -2.87 -14.77
CA PHE A 323 -0.98 -2.53 -15.47
C PHE A 323 -1.30 -1.61 -16.66
N VAL A 324 -0.35 -0.79 -17.05
CA VAL A 324 -0.44 0.06 -18.24
C VAL A 324 0.12 -0.72 -19.42
N ARG A 325 -0.59 -0.73 -20.54
CA ARG A 325 -0.14 -1.25 -21.84
C ARG A 325 -0.55 -0.25 -22.90
N ASP A 326 0.39 0.16 -23.75
CA ASP A 326 0.13 1.12 -24.84
C ASP A 326 -0.52 2.44 -24.34
N TRP A 327 -0.13 2.89 -23.14
CA TRP A 327 -0.69 4.06 -22.42
C TRP A 327 -2.13 3.90 -21.87
N ASP A 328 -2.75 2.73 -22.05
CA ASP A 328 -4.04 2.41 -21.47
C ASP A 328 -3.90 1.59 -20.19
N ILE A 329 -4.69 1.91 -19.17
CA ILE A 329 -4.81 1.09 -17.96
C ILE A 329 -5.63 -0.16 -18.27
N VAL A 330 -5.00 -1.33 -18.11
CA VAL A 330 -5.63 -2.63 -18.19
C VAL A 330 -5.90 -3.15 -16.78
N SER A 331 -7.17 -3.40 -16.48
CA SER A 331 -7.62 -3.95 -15.20
C SER A 331 -8.90 -4.77 -15.39
N ALA A 332 -9.12 -5.74 -14.50
CA ALA A 332 -10.41 -6.42 -14.37
C ALA A 332 -11.40 -5.66 -13.45
N GLY A 333 -10.87 -4.75 -12.62
CA GLY A 333 -11.65 -3.77 -11.87
C GLY A 333 -12.05 -2.57 -12.72
N ARG A 334 -12.75 -1.61 -12.09
CA ARG A 334 -13.12 -0.35 -12.74
C ARG A 334 -11.87 0.51 -12.98
N THR A 335 -11.81 1.20 -14.13
CA THR A 335 -10.68 2.05 -14.55
C THR A 335 -11.07 3.51 -14.84
N LYS A 336 -12.34 3.88 -14.63
CA LYS A 336 -12.91 5.19 -14.94
C LYS A 336 -13.93 5.60 -13.89
N ALA A 337 -14.09 6.90 -13.68
CA ALA A 337 -15.19 7.45 -12.89
C ALA A 337 -16.58 7.00 -13.41
N ARG A 338 -17.58 6.97 -12.52
CA ARG A 338 -18.98 6.70 -12.88
C ARG A 338 -19.59 7.90 -13.58
N PHE A 339 -19.32 9.10 -13.08
CA PHE A 339 -19.87 10.32 -13.63
C PHE A 339 -19.03 10.79 -14.82
N PRO A 340 -19.68 11.21 -15.92
CA PRO A 340 -18.97 11.84 -17.02
C PRO A 340 -18.41 13.18 -16.58
N ARG A 341 -17.39 13.64 -17.30
CA ARG A 341 -16.88 15.00 -17.16
C ARG A 341 -17.98 16.01 -17.52
N PRO A 342 -18.25 17.02 -16.68
CA PRO A 342 -19.16 18.12 -17.01
C PRO A 342 -18.74 18.87 -18.28
N GLU A 343 -19.71 19.25 -19.11
CA GLU A 343 -19.45 19.95 -20.39
C GLU A 343 -19.06 21.43 -20.19
N ASN A 344 -19.70 22.12 -19.24
CA ASN A 344 -19.44 23.53 -18.93
C ASN A 344 -19.51 23.77 -17.41
N PRO A 345 -18.45 23.47 -16.65
CA PRO A 345 -18.43 23.61 -15.20
C PRO A 345 -18.06 25.02 -14.71
N ASP A 346 -18.14 26.02 -15.59
CA ASP A 346 -17.81 27.41 -15.30
C ASP A 346 -18.79 28.04 -14.28
N ASP A 347 -18.30 28.93 -13.43
CA ASP A 347 -19.10 29.65 -12.44
C ASP A 347 -20.12 30.61 -13.06
N ASP A 348 -19.86 31.12 -14.28
CA ASP A 348 -20.78 31.97 -15.03
C ASP A 348 -21.86 31.15 -15.78
N ASN A 349 -21.77 29.82 -15.79
CA ASN A 349 -22.87 28.99 -16.27
C ASN A 349 -23.99 28.92 -15.23
N GLU A 350 -25.05 29.70 -15.42
CA GLU A 350 -26.21 29.75 -14.51
C GLU A 350 -26.90 28.39 -14.29
N ALA A 351 -26.75 27.43 -15.22
CA ALA A 351 -27.32 26.09 -15.04
C ALA A 351 -26.63 25.29 -13.92
N ASN A 352 -25.42 25.70 -13.51
CA ASN A 352 -24.66 25.07 -12.43
C ASN A 352 -25.12 25.51 -11.04
N TRP A 353 -26.02 26.49 -10.94
CA TRP A 353 -26.35 27.14 -9.68
C TRP A 353 -27.87 27.23 -9.43
N THR A 354 -28.26 27.13 -8.16
CA THR A 354 -29.65 27.30 -7.72
C THR A 354 -29.72 28.22 -6.48
N PRO A 355 -30.65 29.20 -6.44
CA PRO A 355 -31.52 29.62 -7.54
C PRO A 355 -30.72 30.20 -8.71
N ARG A 356 -31.30 30.26 -9.91
CA ARG A 356 -30.68 30.98 -11.04
C ARG A 356 -30.68 32.48 -10.74
N ILE A 357 -29.65 33.20 -11.19
CA ILE A 357 -29.53 34.64 -10.93
C ILE A 357 -30.70 35.45 -11.53
N ASP A 358 -31.21 35.01 -12.68
CA ASP A 358 -32.37 35.60 -13.34
C ASP A 358 -33.68 35.37 -12.58
N ASP A 359 -33.78 34.23 -11.88
CA ASP A 359 -34.95 33.86 -11.09
C ASP A 359 -34.91 34.43 -9.66
N TRP A 360 -33.81 35.09 -9.28
CA TRP A 360 -33.57 35.60 -7.94
C TRP A 360 -33.69 37.13 -7.85
N THR A 361 -34.38 37.60 -6.81
CA THR A 361 -34.48 39.02 -6.48
C THR A 361 -33.85 39.33 -5.12
N PRO A 362 -33.03 40.39 -5.00
CA PRO A 362 -32.34 40.67 -3.74
C PRO A 362 -33.26 41.09 -2.57
N ASP A 363 -34.55 41.34 -2.82
CA ASP A 363 -35.59 41.53 -1.78
C ASP A 363 -35.87 40.26 -0.95
N ASP A 364 -35.47 39.07 -1.43
CA ASP A 364 -35.67 37.79 -0.73
C ASP A 364 -34.69 37.58 0.44
N ALA A 365 -33.66 38.43 0.59
CA ALA A 365 -32.58 38.27 1.58
C ALA A 365 -32.84 38.93 2.96
N GLY A 366 -33.90 39.74 3.10
CA GLY A 366 -34.24 40.41 4.36
C GLY A 366 -33.24 41.52 4.75
N GLU A 367 -33.72 42.76 4.72
CA GLU A 367 -33.05 43.98 5.23
C GLU A 367 -31.70 44.35 4.55
N VAL A 368 -31.76 44.76 3.29
CA VAL A 368 -30.74 45.67 2.74
C VAL A 368 -31.46 46.94 2.27
N GLU A 369 -31.31 48.04 3.02
CA GLU A 369 -31.86 49.35 2.66
C GLU A 369 -31.24 49.84 1.33
N TYR A 370 -32.10 49.99 0.31
CA TYR A 370 -31.75 50.31 -1.08
C TYR A 370 -31.59 51.81 -1.34
N GLU A 371 -30.72 52.50 -0.59
CA GLU A 371 -30.34 53.88 -0.92
C GLU A 371 -28.83 53.97 -1.12
N ASP A 372 -28.37 53.77 -2.37
CA ASP A 372 -27.32 54.57 -3.03
C ASP A 372 -26.87 53.89 -4.34
N VAL A 373 -27.42 54.36 -5.46
CA VAL A 373 -26.96 54.04 -6.82
C VAL A 373 -25.66 54.80 -7.07
N ILE A 374 -24.52 54.19 -6.77
CA ILE A 374 -23.23 54.72 -7.21
C ILE A 374 -23.07 54.33 -8.69
N ARG A 375 -22.83 55.32 -9.56
CA ARG A 375 -22.40 55.08 -10.94
C ARG A 375 -20.88 55.03 -10.96
N GLY A 376 -20.30 54.03 -11.64
CA GLY A 376 -18.88 54.04 -11.96
C GLY A 376 -18.53 55.27 -12.81
N ALA A 377 -17.23 55.59 -12.92
CA ALA A 377 -16.75 56.72 -13.74
C ALA A 377 -17.17 56.62 -15.23
N ASP A 378 -17.58 55.41 -15.64
CA ASP A 378 -17.81 55.01 -17.03
C ASP A 378 -19.32 54.94 -17.36
N GLY A 379 -20.19 55.12 -16.36
CA GLY A 379 -21.64 55.12 -16.51
C GLY A 379 -22.34 53.77 -16.30
N ASP A 380 -21.61 52.68 -16.07
CA ASP A 380 -22.17 51.35 -15.79
C ASP A 380 -22.79 51.26 -14.39
N LEU A 381 -23.90 50.53 -14.29
CA LEU A 381 -24.70 50.36 -13.08
C LEU A 381 -24.04 49.34 -12.14
N LEU A 382 -23.61 49.77 -10.94
CA LEU A 382 -23.16 48.89 -9.85
C LEU A 382 -24.25 47.96 -9.28
N TYR A 383 -25.48 48.05 -9.77
CA TYR A 383 -26.60 47.17 -9.38
C TYR A 383 -26.34 45.71 -9.78
N ASP A 384 -25.76 45.49 -10.95
CA ASP A 384 -25.50 44.15 -11.49
C ASP A 384 -24.41 43.43 -10.67
N THR A 385 -23.35 44.15 -10.30
CA THR A 385 -22.27 43.62 -9.44
C THR A 385 -22.76 43.30 -8.02
N ARG A 386 -23.62 44.13 -7.40
CA ARG A 386 -24.15 43.84 -6.06
C ARG A 386 -25.15 42.70 -6.06
N LYS A 387 -26.02 42.61 -7.08
CA LYS A 387 -26.94 41.47 -7.26
C LYS A 387 -26.13 40.18 -7.44
N LYS A 388 -25.12 40.18 -8.31
CA LYS A 388 -24.22 39.04 -8.52
C LYS A 388 -23.53 38.62 -7.22
N ASN A 389 -22.91 39.55 -6.49
CA ASN A 389 -22.24 39.24 -5.23
C ASN A 389 -23.19 38.63 -4.18
N ALA A 390 -24.39 39.20 -4.01
CA ALA A 390 -25.36 38.67 -3.05
C ALA A 390 -25.92 37.30 -3.47
N TRP A 391 -26.11 37.09 -4.77
CA TRP A 391 -26.47 35.79 -5.32
C TRP A 391 -25.36 34.75 -5.11
N GLU A 392 -24.09 35.13 -5.30
CA GLU A 392 -22.92 34.28 -5.07
C GLU A 392 -22.81 33.79 -3.62
N GLU A 393 -23.27 34.57 -2.64
CA GLU A 393 -23.27 34.19 -1.22
C GLU A 393 -24.34 33.14 -0.85
N ILE A 394 -25.44 33.08 -1.61
CA ILE A 394 -26.58 32.21 -1.29
C ILE A 394 -26.73 31.02 -2.25
N ARG A 395 -26.14 31.10 -3.44
CA ARG A 395 -26.30 30.07 -4.48
C ARG A 395 -25.71 28.75 -4.03
N GLU A 396 -26.38 27.67 -4.42
CA GLU A 396 -25.94 26.30 -4.18
C GLU A 396 -25.59 25.64 -5.52
N PRO A 397 -24.59 24.75 -5.55
CA PRO A 397 -24.23 24.04 -6.76
C PRO A 397 -25.32 23.02 -7.11
N VAL A 398 -25.86 23.13 -8.32
CA VAL A 398 -26.65 22.06 -8.94
C VAL A 398 -25.70 20.91 -9.19
N GLN A 399 -25.92 19.80 -8.51
CA GLN A 399 -25.04 18.64 -8.62
C GLN A 399 -25.39 17.79 -9.85
N PRO A 400 -24.41 17.17 -10.52
CA PRO A 400 -24.66 16.31 -11.67
C PRO A 400 -25.54 15.10 -11.33
N GLU A 401 -26.59 14.88 -12.11
CA GLU A 401 -27.46 13.70 -11.98
C GLU A 401 -26.69 12.39 -12.26
N ALA A 402 -27.10 11.31 -11.59
CA ALA A 402 -26.53 9.99 -11.85
C ALA A 402 -26.75 9.60 -13.34
N PRO A 403 -25.70 9.15 -14.06
CA PRO A 403 -25.85 8.78 -15.45
C PRO A 403 -26.68 7.51 -15.60
N GLU A 404 -27.11 7.22 -16.83
CA GLU A 404 -27.73 5.95 -17.15
C GLU A 404 -26.84 4.78 -16.70
N PHE A 405 -27.44 3.83 -15.98
CA PHE A 405 -26.71 2.68 -15.46
C PHE A 405 -26.14 1.81 -16.59
N LYS A 406 -24.82 1.59 -16.55
CA LYS A 406 -24.12 0.66 -17.42
C LYS A 406 -23.34 -0.30 -16.56
N ALA A 407 -23.72 -1.58 -16.62
CA ALA A 407 -23.07 -2.63 -15.87
C ALA A 407 -21.58 -2.73 -16.23
N TRP A 408 -20.71 -2.69 -15.22
CA TRP A 408 -19.29 -2.98 -15.42
C TRP A 408 -19.08 -4.49 -15.61
N ASP A 409 -18.23 -4.85 -16.56
CA ASP A 409 -17.93 -6.24 -16.90
C ASP A 409 -16.84 -6.78 -15.96
N TYR A 410 -17.21 -6.99 -14.69
CA TYR A 410 -16.32 -7.53 -13.68
C TYR A 410 -15.88 -8.95 -14.04
N GLY A 411 -14.57 -9.17 -14.01
CA GLY A 411 -13.97 -10.48 -14.22
C GLY A 411 -12.68 -10.39 -14.99
N VAL A 412 -11.78 -11.32 -14.69
CA VAL A 412 -10.48 -11.41 -15.36
C VAL A 412 -10.69 -11.95 -16.78
N LYS A 413 -10.22 -11.22 -17.78
CA LYS A 413 -10.31 -11.66 -19.18
C LYS A 413 -9.33 -12.81 -19.43
N PRO A 414 -9.64 -13.75 -20.36
CA PRO A 414 -8.71 -14.82 -20.71
C PRO A 414 -7.32 -14.29 -21.08
N GLY A 415 -6.28 -14.93 -20.55
CA GLY A 415 -4.89 -14.53 -20.74
C GLY A 415 -4.43 -13.35 -19.88
N MET A 416 -5.30 -12.76 -19.05
CA MET A 416 -4.95 -11.60 -18.21
C MET A 416 -4.60 -11.97 -16.76
N SER A 417 -4.94 -13.17 -16.28
CA SER A 417 -4.58 -13.59 -14.93
C SER A 417 -3.07 -13.74 -14.76
N LEU A 418 -2.57 -13.53 -13.55
CA LEU A 418 -1.17 -13.73 -13.18
C LEU A 418 -0.72 -15.16 -13.52
N ARG A 419 -1.60 -16.16 -13.34
CA ARG A 419 -1.31 -17.57 -13.66
C ARG A 419 -1.15 -17.84 -15.14
N GLU A 420 -1.92 -17.18 -16.00
CA GLU A 420 -1.80 -17.33 -17.44
C GLU A 420 -0.58 -16.57 -18.00
N ARG A 421 -0.16 -15.49 -17.32
CA ARG A 421 0.90 -14.59 -17.79
C ARG A 421 2.29 -14.95 -17.27
N PHE A 422 2.38 -15.58 -16.11
CA PHE A 422 3.66 -15.79 -15.42
C PHE A 422 3.82 -17.24 -14.96
N LYS A 423 5.06 -17.72 -14.93
CA LYS A 423 5.40 -19.07 -14.41
C LYS A 423 5.73 -19.04 -12.91
N ASP A 424 6.24 -17.92 -12.45
CA ASP A 424 6.57 -17.67 -11.06
C ASP A 424 6.35 -16.20 -10.72
N LEU A 425 6.31 -15.92 -9.42
CA LEU A 425 6.11 -14.61 -8.83
C LEU A 425 7.09 -14.43 -7.67
N GLN A 426 7.20 -13.20 -7.18
CA GLN A 426 7.94 -12.86 -5.97
C GLN A 426 6.99 -12.25 -4.94
N VAL A 427 6.99 -12.81 -3.72
CA VAL A 427 6.08 -12.38 -2.64
C VAL A 427 6.85 -12.13 -1.35
N ILE A 428 6.61 -10.97 -0.74
CA ILE A 428 7.10 -10.64 0.60
C ILE A 428 6.00 -10.98 1.62
N VAL A 429 6.38 -11.60 2.74
CA VAL A 429 5.44 -12.06 3.78
C VAL A 429 5.70 -11.34 5.10
N LYS A 430 4.63 -10.88 5.75
CA LYS A 430 4.65 -10.39 7.14
C LYS A 430 3.53 -11.03 7.94
N MET A 431 3.84 -11.42 9.17
CA MET A 431 2.90 -11.90 10.17
C MET A 431 3.08 -11.06 11.43
N ALA A 432 2.06 -10.33 11.83
CA ALA A 432 2.14 -9.41 12.96
C ALA A 432 0.91 -9.52 13.88
N SER A 433 1.13 -9.20 15.16
CA SER A 433 0.09 -9.11 16.17
C SER A 433 0.15 -7.77 16.88
N ILE A 434 -0.97 -7.05 16.92
CA ILE A 434 -1.16 -5.91 17.82
C ILE A 434 -1.72 -6.47 19.12
N GLU A 435 -0.99 -6.32 20.21
CA GLU A 435 -1.32 -6.79 21.56
C GLU A 435 -1.58 -5.58 22.46
N LEU A 436 -2.80 -5.47 22.98
CA LEU A 436 -3.25 -4.37 23.84
C LEU A 436 -3.52 -4.90 25.25
N THR A 437 -3.14 -4.10 26.23
CA THR A 437 -3.36 -4.38 27.66
C THR A 437 -4.13 -3.24 28.30
N PRO A 438 -4.69 -3.41 29.51
CA PRO A 438 -5.28 -2.30 30.25
C PRO A 438 -4.34 -1.09 30.42
N ASP A 439 -3.03 -1.33 30.54
CA ASP A 439 -2.00 -0.29 30.68
C ASP A 439 -1.63 0.36 29.33
N LYS A 440 -1.80 -0.37 28.22
CA LYS A 440 -1.56 0.10 26.84
C LYS A 440 -2.81 -0.17 25.99
N PRO A 441 -3.92 0.56 26.23
CA PRO A 441 -5.24 0.20 25.69
C PRO A 441 -5.46 0.64 24.24
N THR A 442 -4.50 1.37 23.66
CA THR A 442 -4.63 1.99 22.33
C THR A 442 -3.32 1.89 21.55
N PHE A 443 -3.44 1.55 20.27
CA PHE A 443 -2.42 1.72 19.24
C PHE A 443 -2.84 2.87 18.31
N PRO A 444 -2.00 3.89 18.07
CA PRO A 444 -2.37 5.08 17.31
C PRO A 444 -2.64 4.79 15.83
N ALA A 445 -3.25 5.77 15.14
CA ALA A 445 -3.40 5.72 13.69
C ALA A 445 -2.03 5.70 12.99
N GLY A 446 -1.96 5.02 11.85
CA GLY A 446 -0.80 5.10 10.96
C GLY A 446 -0.80 6.38 10.12
N GLY A 447 0.36 6.74 9.57
CA GLY A 447 0.47 7.75 8.52
C GLY A 447 -0.05 7.23 7.18
N TRP A 448 -0.34 8.15 6.26
CA TRP A 448 -0.60 7.80 4.86
C TRP A 448 0.68 7.29 4.22
N HIS A 449 0.59 6.17 3.51
CA HIS A 449 1.72 5.58 2.80
C HIS A 449 1.26 4.63 1.69
N VAL A 450 2.21 4.28 0.82
CA VAL A 450 2.19 3.06 0.01
C VAL A 450 3.23 2.08 0.53
N GLU A 451 3.20 0.84 0.05
CA GLU A 451 4.09 -0.20 0.54
C GLU A 451 5.45 -0.17 -0.17
N GLY A 452 6.50 -0.20 0.64
CA GLY A 452 7.89 -0.31 0.20
C GLY A 452 8.53 0.97 -0.35
N GLN A 453 9.70 0.78 -0.95
CA GLN A 453 10.48 1.77 -1.72
C GLN A 453 10.69 1.25 -3.15
N MET A 454 11.22 2.08 -4.05
CA MET A 454 11.32 1.74 -5.49
C MET A 454 12.11 0.46 -5.76
N ASN A 455 13.16 0.17 -4.99
CA ASN A 455 13.96 -1.05 -5.12
C ASN A 455 13.25 -2.34 -4.71
N GLU A 456 12.05 -2.24 -4.13
CA GLU A 456 11.25 -3.41 -3.71
C GLU A 456 10.16 -3.74 -4.72
N HIS A 457 9.89 -2.85 -5.69
CA HIS A 457 8.95 -3.05 -6.80
C HIS A 457 7.59 -3.63 -6.37
N ILE A 458 7.05 -3.21 -5.23
CA ILE A 458 5.76 -3.72 -4.74
C ILE A 458 4.63 -3.11 -5.58
N VAL A 459 3.78 -3.96 -6.17
CA VAL A 459 2.69 -3.56 -7.07
C VAL A 459 1.30 -3.92 -6.53
N GLY A 460 1.23 -4.83 -5.57
CA GLY A 460 -0.02 -5.26 -4.97
C GLY A 460 0.14 -5.69 -3.52
N THR A 461 -0.91 -5.46 -2.73
CA THR A 461 -0.99 -5.85 -1.33
C THR A 461 -2.16 -6.81 -1.16
N ALA A 462 -2.00 -7.85 -0.35
CA ALA A 462 -3.09 -8.63 0.21
C ALA A 462 -2.94 -8.73 1.73
N LEU A 463 -4.02 -8.41 2.47
CA LEU A 463 -4.08 -8.45 3.92
C LEU A 463 -5.13 -9.47 4.35
N TYR A 464 -4.76 -10.39 5.23
CA TYR A 464 -5.69 -11.29 5.88
C TYR A 464 -5.78 -11.00 7.37
N TYR A 465 -6.96 -10.57 7.83
CA TYR A 465 -7.24 -10.30 9.24
C TYR A 465 -7.62 -11.59 9.96
N LEU A 466 -6.62 -12.25 10.53
CA LEU A 466 -6.72 -13.59 11.06
C LEU A 466 -7.60 -13.68 12.31
N ASP A 467 -7.36 -12.86 13.34
CA ASP A 467 -7.98 -13.06 14.66
C ASP A 467 -8.00 -11.73 15.43
N SER A 468 -9.18 -11.33 15.88
CA SER A 468 -9.39 -10.06 16.60
C SER A 468 -10.23 -10.31 17.85
N LYS A 469 -9.74 -9.90 19.02
CA LYS A 469 -10.41 -10.11 20.30
C LYS A 469 -10.35 -8.86 21.17
N ASN A 470 -11.50 -8.48 21.75
CA ASN A 470 -11.63 -7.35 22.66
C ASN A 470 -11.07 -6.03 22.10
N VAL A 471 -11.30 -5.78 20.81
CA VAL A 471 -10.91 -4.54 20.13
C VAL A 471 -12.11 -3.95 19.40
N LYS A 472 -12.21 -2.62 19.38
CA LYS A 472 -13.23 -1.91 18.61
C LYS A 472 -13.01 -2.12 17.10
N PRO A 473 -14.06 -1.91 16.26
CA PRO A 473 -13.92 -1.87 14.82
C PRO A 473 -12.80 -0.90 14.38
N SER A 474 -12.02 -1.32 13.39
CA SER A 474 -10.92 -0.54 12.85
C SER A 474 -10.90 -0.67 11.33
N TYR A 475 -10.30 0.30 10.65
CA TYR A 475 -10.49 0.51 9.22
C TYR A 475 -9.17 0.81 8.51
N LEU A 476 -9.04 0.34 7.27
CA LEU A 476 -8.09 0.89 6.31
C LEU A 476 -8.79 2.00 5.53
N GLN A 477 -8.19 3.18 5.45
CA GLN A 477 -8.68 4.30 4.66
C GLN A 477 -7.85 4.41 3.40
N PHE A 478 -8.47 4.79 2.28
CA PHE A 478 -7.86 4.83 0.96
C PHE A 478 -8.03 6.21 0.33
N ARG A 479 -6.97 6.69 -0.33
CA ARG A 479 -6.98 7.88 -1.19
C ARG A 479 -6.09 7.64 -2.40
N MET A 480 -6.29 8.40 -3.47
CA MET A 480 -5.46 8.39 -4.67
C MET A 480 -5.13 9.81 -5.10
N GLN A 481 -4.07 9.93 -5.89
CA GLN A 481 -3.78 11.18 -6.59
C GLN A 481 -4.69 11.33 -7.81
N THR A 482 -5.12 12.55 -8.08
CA THR A 482 -5.74 12.95 -9.35
C THR A 482 -4.70 13.54 -10.29
N ASP A 483 -4.97 13.54 -11.59
CA ASP A 483 -4.11 14.27 -12.54
C ASP A 483 -4.01 15.75 -12.11
N TYR A 484 -2.79 16.28 -12.13
CA TYR A 484 -2.54 17.68 -11.79
C TYR A 484 -2.74 18.60 -13.00
N TYR A 485 -2.54 18.09 -14.22
CA TYR A 485 -2.74 18.84 -15.45
C TYR A 485 -4.18 18.70 -15.92
N GLN A 486 -4.93 19.78 -15.76
CA GLN A 486 -6.35 19.85 -16.05
C GLN A 486 -6.57 20.67 -17.34
N GLU A 487 -5.82 20.36 -18.42
CA GLU A 487 -5.72 21.19 -19.64
C GLU A 487 -7.02 21.26 -20.47
N ASP A 488 -7.89 20.27 -20.33
CA ASP A 488 -9.07 20.11 -21.19
C ASP A 488 -10.35 20.80 -20.65
N TRP A 489 -10.27 21.58 -19.57
CA TRP A 489 -11.45 22.27 -19.05
C TRP A 489 -11.60 23.64 -19.69
N ASN A 490 -12.76 23.90 -20.28
CA ASN A 490 -13.12 25.23 -20.79
C ASN A 490 -13.76 26.04 -19.67
N ILE A 491 -12.93 26.67 -18.84
CA ILE A 491 -13.33 27.45 -17.66
C ILE A 491 -12.63 28.81 -17.68
N GLY A 492 -13.37 29.86 -17.36
CA GLY A 492 -12.86 31.21 -17.22
C GLY A 492 -11.85 31.33 -16.09
N GLN A 493 -11.06 32.40 -16.14
CA GLN A 493 -10.11 32.70 -15.08
C GLN A 493 -10.84 32.77 -13.74
N ASP A 494 -10.35 32.00 -12.76
CA ASP A 494 -10.89 32.02 -11.40
C ASP A 494 -12.38 31.60 -11.30
N ALA A 495 -12.90 30.80 -12.23
CA ALA A 495 -14.31 30.35 -12.26
C ALA A 495 -14.48 28.87 -11.81
N PHE A 496 -13.87 28.51 -10.68
CA PHE A 496 -13.80 27.12 -10.17
C PHE A 496 -14.80 26.77 -9.06
N GLY A 497 -15.56 27.73 -8.55
CA GLY A 497 -16.37 27.57 -7.33
C GLY A 497 -17.36 26.41 -7.38
N TRP A 498 -18.02 26.18 -8.53
CA TRP A 498 -18.91 25.04 -8.70
C TRP A 498 -18.14 23.71 -8.61
N MET A 499 -17.03 23.61 -9.34
CA MET A 499 -16.19 22.41 -9.35
C MET A 499 -15.65 22.10 -7.96
N GLU A 500 -15.12 23.10 -7.27
CA GLU A 500 -14.53 22.93 -5.95
C GLU A 500 -15.54 22.32 -4.96
N GLN A 501 -16.81 22.73 -5.04
CA GLN A 501 -17.88 22.18 -4.21
C GLN A 501 -18.31 20.76 -4.61
N VAL A 502 -18.51 20.48 -5.91
CA VAL A 502 -18.99 19.15 -6.34
C VAL A 502 -17.92 18.05 -6.31
N TYR A 503 -16.64 18.42 -6.51
CA TYR A 503 -15.48 17.53 -6.36
C TYR A 503 -14.91 17.51 -4.94
N GLY A 504 -15.30 18.47 -4.08
CA GLY A 504 -14.88 18.53 -2.69
C GLY A 504 -13.39 18.72 -2.53
N THR A 505 -12.78 19.52 -3.39
CA THR A 505 -11.35 19.85 -3.36
C THR A 505 -11.15 21.30 -3.77
N ASN A 506 -10.15 21.95 -3.18
CA ASN A 506 -9.75 23.27 -3.63
C ASN A 506 -8.89 23.13 -4.90
N LEU A 507 -9.26 23.82 -5.97
CA LEU A 507 -8.55 23.82 -7.25
C LEU A 507 -7.51 24.95 -7.30
N ARG A 508 -7.64 25.94 -6.42
CA ARG A 508 -6.66 27.01 -6.19
C ARG A 508 -5.67 26.65 -5.09
N GLY A 509 -4.64 25.91 -5.46
CA GLY A 509 -3.56 25.56 -4.54
C GLY A 509 -3.94 24.49 -3.50
N GLY A 510 -5.06 23.79 -3.69
CA GLY A 510 -5.32 22.51 -3.02
C GLY A 510 -4.44 21.39 -3.56
N ASP A 511 -4.34 20.29 -2.81
CA ASP A 511 -3.57 19.13 -3.23
C ASP A 511 -4.38 18.21 -4.17
N CYS A 512 -3.68 17.52 -5.07
CA CYS A 512 -4.29 16.57 -6.01
C CYS A 512 -4.62 15.22 -5.35
N LEU A 513 -5.25 15.21 -4.16
CA LEU A 513 -5.51 13.99 -3.38
C LEU A 513 -7.00 13.86 -3.01
N GLN A 514 -7.64 12.79 -3.46
CA GLN A 514 -9.05 12.51 -3.12
C GLN A 514 -9.22 11.19 -2.36
N ARG A 515 -10.06 11.22 -1.32
CA ARG A 515 -10.37 10.02 -0.52
C ARG A 515 -11.44 9.19 -1.19
N TYR A 516 -11.20 7.89 -1.25
CA TYR A 516 -12.15 6.92 -1.78
C TYR A 516 -13.09 6.39 -0.69
N GLY A 517 -12.65 6.39 0.56
CA GLY A 517 -13.42 5.90 1.71
C GLY A 517 -12.60 4.93 2.56
N LYS A 518 -13.29 4.11 3.36
CA LYS A 518 -12.66 3.18 4.30
C LYS A 518 -13.31 1.80 4.29
N ILE A 519 -12.52 0.76 4.56
CA ILE A 519 -13.00 -0.62 4.68
C ILE A 519 -12.73 -1.13 6.08
N GLU A 520 -13.75 -1.71 6.72
CA GLU A 520 -13.59 -2.37 8.01
C GLU A 520 -12.70 -3.60 7.88
N THR A 521 -11.80 -3.76 8.84
CA THR A 521 -10.75 -4.78 8.88
C THR A 521 -11.07 -5.89 9.87
N LYS A 522 -12.30 -6.42 9.75
CA LYS A 522 -12.84 -7.46 10.65
C LYS A 522 -12.14 -8.80 10.48
N GLN A 523 -12.22 -9.64 11.51
CA GLN A 523 -11.69 -11.00 11.49
C GLN A 523 -12.27 -11.81 10.31
N GLY A 524 -11.43 -12.64 9.68
CA GLY A 524 -11.78 -13.48 8.54
C GLY A 524 -11.75 -12.77 7.20
N ARG A 525 -11.58 -11.44 7.17
CA ARG A 525 -11.57 -10.66 5.93
C ARG A 525 -10.21 -10.74 5.23
N LEU A 526 -10.24 -11.13 3.96
CA LEU A 526 -9.18 -10.91 2.98
C LEU A 526 -9.43 -9.57 2.28
N LEU A 527 -8.41 -8.72 2.22
CA LEU A 527 -8.36 -7.51 1.40
C LEU A 527 -7.24 -7.64 0.37
N ALA A 528 -7.45 -7.18 -0.86
CA ALA A 528 -6.38 -7.00 -1.84
C ALA A 528 -6.54 -5.67 -2.58
N PHE A 529 -5.43 -4.97 -2.84
CA PHE A 529 -5.46 -3.69 -3.53
C PHE A 529 -4.11 -3.41 -4.23
N PRO A 530 -4.11 -2.66 -5.34
CA PRO A 530 -2.89 -2.24 -6.02
C PRO A 530 -2.11 -1.22 -5.18
N ASN A 531 -0.79 -1.17 -5.36
CA ASN A 531 0.09 -0.24 -4.65
C ASN A 531 0.01 1.21 -5.17
N VAL A 532 -1.09 1.58 -5.86
CA VAL A 532 -1.44 2.96 -6.22
C VAL A 532 -2.28 3.63 -5.14
N PHE A 533 -2.89 2.84 -4.26
CA PHE A 533 -3.64 3.38 -3.15
C PHE A 533 -2.72 3.83 -2.02
N HIS A 534 -2.76 5.13 -1.73
CA HIS A 534 -2.32 5.61 -0.43
C HIS A 534 -3.30 5.14 0.61
N HIS A 535 -2.78 4.50 1.64
CA HIS A 535 -3.63 3.99 2.70
C HIS A 535 -3.07 4.31 4.08
N ARG A 536 -3.99 4.31 5.05
CA ARG A 536 -3.64 4.42 6.47
C ARG A 536 -4.54 3.53 7.31
N VAL A 537 -3.98 3.03 8.40
CA VAL A 537 -4.72 2.27 9.40
C VAL A 537 -5.31 3.20 10.45
N SER A 538 -6.58 3.00 10.79
CA SER A 538 -7.23 3.69 11.92
C SER A 538 -6.67 3.19 13.25
N PRO A 539 -6.80 3.95 14.35
CA PRO A 539 -6.39 3.49 15.67
C PRO A 539 -7.01 2.13 16.02
N VAL A 540 -6.31 1.35 16.85
CA VAL A 540 -6.85 0.12 17.44
C VAL A 540 -6.99 0.36 18.94
N GLU A 541 -8.19 0.17 19.47
CA GLU A 541 -8.49 0.42 20.89
C GLU A 541 -9.20 -0.80 21.48
N LEU A 542 -8.93 -1.09 22.75
CA LEU A 542 -9.69 -2.07 23.52
C LEU A 542 -11.18 -1.70 23.58
N ASP A 543 -12.03 -2.70 23.45
CA ASP A 543 -13.47 -2.56 23.69
C ASP A 543 -13.77 -2.51 25.20
N ASP A 544 -13.43 -3.56 25.94
CA ASP A 544 -13.36 -3.55 27.41
C ASP A 544 -11.92 -3.25 27.86
N LYS A 545 -11.65 -2.00 28.27
CA LYS A 545 -10.34 -1.53 28.73
C LYS A 545 -9.79 -2.26 29.97
N ARG A 546 -10.58 -3.10 30.63
CA ARG A 546 -10.14 -3.88 31.80
C ARG A 546 -9.54 -5.24 31.43
N LYS A 547 -9.66 -5.65 30.17
CA LYS A 547 -9.19 -6.95 29.68
C LYS A 547 -8.17 -6.74 28.55
N PRO A 548 -7.17 -7.63 28.40
CA PRO A 548 -6.32 -7.60 27.23
C PRO A 548 -7.11 -7.91 25.95
N GLY A 549 -6.57 -7.48 24.82
CA GLY A 549 -7.14 -7.69 23.50
C GLY A 549 -6.05 -7.73 22.45
N HIS A 550 -6.39 -8.23 21.26
CA HIS A 550 -5.41 -8.34 20.19
C HIS A 550 -6.05 -8.24 18.81
N ARG A 551 -5.21 -7.96 17.83
CA ARG A 551 -5.53 -8.05 16.41
C ARG A 551 -4.35 -8.62 15.64
N ARG A 552 -4.58 -9.74 14.95
CA ARG A 552 -3.57 -10.49 14.21
C ARG A 552 -3.86 -10.44 12.73
N PHE A 553 -2.82 -10.25 11.93
CA PHE A 553 -2.95 -10.20 10.48
C PHE A 553 -1.70 -10.68 9.76
N ILE A 554 -1.91 -11.10 8.52
CA ILE A 554 -0.87 -11.48 7.58
C ILE A 554 -0.91 -10.49 6.42
N ALA A 555 0.24 -9.97 6.02
CA ALA A 555 0.39 -9.18 4.82
C ALA A 555 1.23 -9.97 3.80
N LEU A 556 0.77 -9.94 2.55
CA LEU A 556 1.45 -10.45 1.39
C LEU A 556 1.63 -9.28 0.42
N TRP A 557 2.86 -9.03 -0.03
CA TRP A 557 3.12 -8.02 -1.04
C TRP A 557 3.64 -8.68 -2.31
N LEU A 558 2.92 -8.45 -3.41
CA LEU A 558 3.30 -8.88 -4.74
C LEU A 558 4.34 -7.92 -5.29
N VAL A 559 5.51 -8.44 -5.62
CA VAL A 559 6.54 -7.74 -6.37
C VAL A 559 6.19 -7.79 -7.86
N ASP A 560 6.53 -6.72 -8.61
CA ASP A 560 6.35 -6.61 -10.06
C ASP A 560 6.77 -7.90 -10.77
N PRO A 561 5.81 -8.65 -11.35
CA PRO A 561 6.11 -9.90 -12.05
C PRO A 561 7.01 -9.74 -13.29
N ARG A 562 7.20 -8.50 -13.78
CA ARG A 562 8.08 -8.17 -14.92
C ARG A 562 9.48 -7.75 -14.50
N THR A 563 9.68 -7.39 -13.24
CA THR A 563 10.98 -6.96 -12.72
C THR A 563 11.39 -7.84 -11.55
N ARG A 564 12.17 -8.89 -11.86
CA ARG A 564 12.71 -9.79 -10.84
C ARG A 564 13.80 -9.10 -10.03
N ILE A 565 13.62 -9.00 -8.71
CA ILE A 565 14.59 -8.39 -7.79
C ILE A 565 15.39 -9.43 -6.99
N ILE A 566 16.45 -8.98 -6.31
CA ILE A 566 17.24 -9.82 -5.39
C ILE A 566 16.29 -10.44 -4.36
N ASN A 567 16.33 -11.76 -4.23
CA ASN A 567 15.38 -12.51 -3.41
C ASN A 567 16.09 -13.53 -2.50
N THR A 568 15.32 -14.24 -1.69
CA THR A 568 15.85 -15.27 -0.79
C THR A 568 16.47 -16.48 -1.52
N GLY A 569 16.22 -16.65 -2.82
CA GLY A 569 16.94 -17.60 -3.66
C GLY A 569 18.38 -17.17 -3.95
N ASN A 570 18.67 -15.87 -3.94
CA ASN A 570 20.02 -15.32 -4.06
C ASN A 570 20.72 -15.20 -2.70
N VAL A 571 19.97 -14.83 -1.65
CA VAL A 571 20.52 -14.49 -0.34
C VAL A 571 20.30 -15.63 0.64
N PRO A 572 21.34 -16.37 1.08
CA PRO A 572 21.20 -17.42 2.08
C PRO A 572 20.72 -16.87 3.42
N PRO A 573 20.16 -17.71 4.30
CA PRO A 573 19.73 -17.28 5.63
C PRO A 573 20.84 -16.55 6.37
N GLN A 574 20.51 -15.36 6.84
CA GLN A 574 21.46 -14.42 7.43
C GLN A 574 21.55 -14.55 8.95
N GLN A 575 20.74 -15.42 9.57
CA GLN A 575 20.67 -15.63 11.00
C GLN A 575 21.87 -16.47 11.48
N LYS A 576 22.72 -15.89 12.32
CA LYS A 576 23.83 -16.62 12.96
C LYS A 576 23.33 -17.82 13.74
N SER A 577 22.20 -17.70 14.44
CA SER A 577 21.63 -18.82 15.21
C SER A 577 21.25 -20.02 14.37
N TRP A 578 20.74 -19.81 13.16
CA TRP A 578 20.37 -20.90 12.25
C TRP A 578 21.62 -21.59 11.71
N TRP A 579 22.63 -20.79 11.33
CA TRP A 579 23.93 -21.31 10.93
C TRP A 579 24.59 -22.11 12.06
N MET A 580 24.55 -21.60 13.29
CA MET A 580 25.09 -22.25 14.50
C MET A 580 24.44 -23.61 14.76
N GLU A 581 23.11 -23.64 14.76
CA GLU A 581 22.34 -24.87 14.98
C GLU A 581 22.69 -25.94 13.94
N SER A 582 22.89 -25.54 12.68
CA SER A 582 23.27 -26.44 11.60
C SER A 582 24.74 -26.88 11.66
N ALA A 583 25.67 -25.92 11.78
CA ALA A 583 27.12 -26.17 11.74
C ALA A 583 27.60 -27.04 12.92
N PHE A 584 26.94 -26.93 14.07
CA PHE A 584 27.27 -27.67 15.29
C PHE A 584 26.17 -28.68 15.66
N ARG A 585 25.30 -29.06 14.71
CA ARG A 585 24.25 -30.06 14.95
C ARG A 585 24.88 -31.37 15.43
N GLY A 586 24.46 -31.85 16.60
CA GLY A 586 24.96 -33.09 17.18
C GLY A 586 26.33 -32.98 17.87
N LEU A 587 26.87 -31.76 18.03
CA LEU A 587 28.09 -31.53 18.80
C LEU A 587 27.85 -31.88 20.28
N ASN A 588 28.64 -32.80 20.82
CA ASN A 588 28.64 -33.18 22.22
C ASN A 588 29.95 -32.75 22.91
N GLU A 589 30.07 -32.91 24.23
CA GLU A 589 31.25 -32.48 24.98
C GLU A 589 32.56 -33.13 24.50
N GLU A 590 32.49 -34.36 23.97
CA GLU A 590 33.67 -35.10 23.51
C GLU A 590 34.15 -34.59 22.14
N SER A 591 33.23 -34.42 21.19
CA SER A 591 33.52 -33.89 19.86
C SER A 591 33.87 -32.40 19.88
N ALA A 592 33.31 -31.64 20.83
CA ALA A 592 33.62 -30.22 21.00
C ALA A 592 35.10 -29.98 21.36
N LYS A 593 35.77 -30.92 22.04
CA LYS A 593 37.21 -30.81 22.36
C LYS A 593 38.11 -30.70 21.13
N ASN A 594 37.62 -31.15 19.96
CA ASN A 594 38.35 -31.04 18.70
C ASN A 594 38.24 -29.66 18.06
N ILE A 595 37.39 -28.76 18.59
CA ILE A 595 37.23 -27.40 18.10
C ILE A 595 38.30 -26.52 18.76
N PRO A 596 39.16 -25.82 17.99
CA PRO A 596 40.15 -24.94 18.57
C PRO A 596 39.53 -23.84 19.42
N ASN A 597 40.14 -23.51 20.57
CA ASN A 597 39.63 -22.50 21.51
C ASN A 597 39.32 -21.15 20.83
N ALA A 598 40.18 -20.71 19.90
CA ALA A 598 39.99 -19.44 19.20
C ALA A 598 38.72 -19.43 18.34
N VAL A 599 38.42 -20.55 17.67
CA VAL A 599 37.20 -20.72 16.86
C VAL A 599 35.98 -20.76 17.78
N ALA A 600 36.04 -21.53 18.88
CA ALA A 600 34.96 -21.59 19.86
C ALA A 600 34.67 -20.20 20.46
N LYS A 601 35.70 -19.41 20.79
CA LYS A 601 35.57 -18.04 21.28
C LYS A 601 34.95 -17.10 20.26
N LEU A 602 35.37 -17.14 19.00
CA LEU A 602 34.83 -16.28 17.94
C LEU A 602 33.35 -16.57 17.67
N VAL A 603 33.04 -17.85 17.56
CA VAL A 603 31.71 -18.34 17.26
C VAL A 603 30.72 -18.03 18.39
N SER A 604 31.16 -18.14 19.65
CA SER A 604 30.32 -17.94 20.84
C SER A 604 30.04 -16.46 21.18
N ARG A 605 30.61 -15.49 20.46
CA ARG A 605 30.31 -14.06 20.68
C ARG A 605 28.91 -13.71 20.18
N GLY A 606 28.06 -13.14 21.05
CA GLY A 606 26.83 -12.43 20.66
C GLY A 606 25.58 -13.26 20.36
N GLU A 607 25.49 -14.53 20.76
CA GLU A 607 24.25 -15.34 20.63
C GLU A 607 24.07 -16.41 21.72
N ARG A 608 22.91 -17.09 21.74
CA ARG A 608 22.58 -18.20 22.66
C ARG A 608 23.69 -19.26 22.59
N GLU A 609 24.39 -19.41 23.71
CA GLU A 609 25.59 -20.24 23.83
C GLU A 609 25.27 -21.73 23.62
N HIS A 610 26.01 -22.42 22.74
CA HIS A 610 26.02 -23.87 22.72
C HIS A 610 26.85 -24.37 23.93
N PRO A 611 26.28 -25.14 24.88
CA PRO A 611 26.96 -25.48 26.14
C PRO A 611 28.34 -26.11 25.95
N ALA A 612 28.46 -27.00 24.96
CA ALA A 612 29.74 -27.65 24.65
C ALA A 612 30.78 -26.68 24.06
N LEU A 613 30.37 -25.67 23.28
CA LEU A 613 31.29 -24.65 22.76
C LEU A 613 31.73 -23.68 23.85
N LYS A 614 30.84 -23.36 24.79
CA LYS A 614 31.17 -22.52 25.95
C LYS A 614 32.30 -23.13 26.78
N ALA A 615 32.18 -24.41 27.12
CA ALA A 615 33.21 -25.12 27.89
C ALA A 615 34.57 -25.04 27.18
N VAL A 616 34.60 -25.24 25.86
CA VAL A 616 35.82 -25.17 25.04
C VAL A 616 36.34 -23.74 24.92
N ALA A 617 35.46 -22.74 24.80
CA ALA A 617 35.83 -21.33 24.76
C ALA A 617 36.43 -20.85 26.10
N GLU A 618 35.93 -21.35 27.23
CA GLU A 618 36.39 -20.96 28.57
C GLU A 618 37.63 -21.72 29.03
N SER A 619 37.75 -23.01 28.67
CA SER A 619 38.76 -23.92 29.24
C SER A 619 39.67 -24.62 28.22
N GLY A 620 39.46 -24.43 26.92
CA GLY A 620 40.30 -25.03 25.87
C GLY A 620 41.65 -24.34 25.70
N ASP A 621 42.65 -25.10 25.24
CA ASP A 621 44.00 -24.59 25.00
C ASP A 621 44.00 -23.51 23.90
N PRO A 622 44.62 -22.34 24.14
CA PRO A 622 44.68 -21.28 23.15
C PRO A 622 45.57 -21.68 21.96
N LEU A 623 45.17 -21.25 20.75
CA LEU A 623 46.04 -21.36 19.58
C LEU A 623 47.22 -20.37 19.68
N PRO A 624 48.35 -20.66 19.01
CA PRO A 624 49.41 -19.67 18.80
C PRO A 624 48.87 -18.35 18.24
N GLU A 625 49.43 -17.22 18.66
CA GLU A 625 48.94 -15.87 18.28
C GLU A 625 48.82 -15.67 16.76
N GLU A 626 49.75 -16.22 15.98
CA GLU A 626 49.72 -16.15 14.51
C GLU A 626 48.48 -16.85 13.94
N LEU A 627 48.13 -18.03 14.45
CA LEU A 627 46.94 -18.77 14.01
C LEU A 627 45.66 -18.10 14.50
N VAL A 628 45.66 -17.51 15.70
CA VAL A 628 44.54 -16.69 16.17
C VAL A 628 44.31 -15.51 15.23
N HIS A 629 45.39 -14.81 14.84
CA HIS A 629 45.32 -13.69 13.90
C HIS A 629 44.83 -14.13 12.52
N MET A 630 45.32 -15.26 11.99
CA MET A 630 44.83 -15.82 10.72
C MET A 630 43.34 -16.16 10.79
N VAL A 631 42.88 -16.83 11.85
CA VAL A 631 41.47 -17.16 12.03
C VAL A 631 40.63 -15.88 12.17
N GLN A 632 41.11 -14.88 12.89
CA GLN A 632 40.40 -13.59 13.02
C GLN A 632 40.35 -12.79 11.72
N THR A 633 41.39 -12.87 10.89
CA THR A 633 41.47 -12.18 9.61
C THR A 633 40.55 -12.83 8.57
N GLU A 634 40.50 -14.17 8.55
CA GLU A 634 39.67 -14.93 7.61
C GLU A 634 38.20 -15.07 8.07
N ALA A 635 37.96 -15.09 9.38
CA ALA A 635 36.64 -15.17 10.00
C ALA A 635 36.26 -13.86 10.72
N ASP A 636 36.56 -12.73 10.10
CA ASP A 636 36.11 -11.40 10.56
C ASP A 636 34.58 -11.41 10.75
N GLU A 637 34.06 -10.62 11.69
CA GLU A 637 32.63 -10.54 12.03
C GLU A 637 31.78 -10.21 10.79
N SER A 638 32.34 -9.46 9.83
CA SER A 638 31.72 -9.17 8.53
C SER A 638 31.50 -10.38 7.63
N THR A 639 32.24 -11.48 7.85
CA THR A 639 32.16 -12.72 7.06
C THR A 639 31.10 -13.70 7.60
N MET A 640 30.74 -13.56 8.87
CA MET A 640 29.77 -14.42 9.56
C MET A 640 28.33 -13.95 9.32
N PRO A 641 27.32 -14.85 9.41
CA PRO A 641 25.93 -14.42 9.43
C PRO A 641 25.65 -13.44 10.58
N MET A 642 24.63 -12.59 10.43
CA MET A 642 24.27 -11.55 11.39
C MET A 642 23.74 -12.13 12.70
N THR A 643 24.17 -11.56 13.82
CA THR A 643 23.52 -11.80 15.11
C THR A 643 22.13 -11.15 15.12
N LEU A 644 21.28 -11.55 16.07
CA LEU A 644 19.99 -10.88 16.27
C LEU A 644 20.15 -9.40 16.66
N GLU A 645 21.19 -9.07 17.43
CA GLU A 645 21.49 -7.71 17.85
C GLU A 645 21.85 -6.82 16.65
N GLU A 646 22.77 -7.28 15.80
CA GLU A 646 23.15 -6.62 14.56
C GLU A 646 21.94 -6.43 13.63
N ALA A 647 21.11 -7.47 13.46
CA ALA A 647 19.91 -7.39 12.65
C ALA A 647 18.89 -6.38 13.20
N LYS A 648 18.77 -6.26 14.53
CA LYS A 648 17.92 -5.25 15.19
C LYS A 648 18.48 -3.83 14.97
N GLU A 649 19.79 -3.64 14.98
CA GLU A 649 20.42 -2.34 14.65
C GLU A 649 20.16 -1.93 13.19
N HIS A 650 20.34 -2.85 12.24
CA HIS A 650 20.01 -2.59 10.84
C HIS A 650 18.53 -2.29 10.65
N ARG A 651 17.64 -3.00 11.34
CA ARG A 651 16.21 -2.70 11.33
C ARG A 651 15.91 -1.27 11.81
N LEU A 652 16.55 -0.80 12.87
CA LEU A 652 16.36 0.57 13.35
C LEU A 652 16.78 1.60 12.30
N LYS A 653 17.94 1.40 11.67
CA LYS A 653 18.43 2.26 10.58
C LYS A 653 17.49 2.24 9.37
N LEU A 654 17.01 1.06 8.96
CA LEU A 654 16.01 0.92 7.89
C LEU A 654 14.70 1.63 8.24
N MET A 655 14.24 1.55 9.49
CA MET A 655 13.03 2.25 9.93
C MET A 655 13.20 3.77 9.94
N ASP A 656 14.39 4.28 10.30
CA ASP A 656 14.71 5.70 10.20
C ASP A 656 14.70 6.19 8.76
N GLU A 657 15.31 5.44 7.85
CA GLU A 657 15.30 5.73 6.42
C GLU A 657 13.86 5.77 5.89
N ARG A 658 13.05 4.75 6.21
CA ARG A 658 11.64 4.67 5.79
C ARG A 658 10.79 5.78 6.39
N THR A 659 11.01 6.17 7.64
CA THR A 659 10.28 7.27 8.26
C THR A 659 10.61 8.59 7.56
N SER A 660 11.89 8.82 7.21
CA SER A 660 12.27 10.00 6.44
C SER A 660 11.64 9.98 5.04
N TYR A 661 11.72 8.85 4.34
CA TYR A 661 11.10 8.66 3.03
C TYR A 661 9.59 8.92 3.08
N GLN A 662 8.86 8.35 4.05
CA GLN A 662 7.41 8.53 4.16
C GLN A 662 7.04 10.00 4.34
N ARG A 663 7.80 10.74 5.16
CA ARG A 663 7.58 12.18 5.35
C ARG A 663 7.83 12.95 4.06
N ASP A 664 8.93 12.66 3.36
CA ASP A 664 9.32 13.37 2.14
C ASP A 664 8.37 13.03 0.97
N ALA A 665 7.94 11.77 0.87
CA ALA A 665 6.92 11.32 -0.06
C ALA A 665 5.60 12.04 0.24
N GLU A 666 5.09 11.99 1.48
CA GLU A 666 3.84 12.68 1.88
C GLU A 666 3.90 14.18 1.54
N GLN A 667 5.03 14.84 1.79
CA GLN A 667 5.24 16.23 1.43
C GLN A 667 5.22 16.44 -0.09
N SER A 668 5.81 15.52 -0.86
CA SER A 668 5.80 15.56 -2.31
C SER A 668 4.38 15.41 -2.86
N TRP A 669 3.58 14.49 -2.34
CA TRP A 669 2.19 14.28 -2.75
C TRP A 669 1.29 15.48 -2.39
N SER A 670 1.38 15.98 -1.16
CA SER A 670 0.62 17.16 -0.71
C SER A 670 1.12 18.49 -1.30
N GLY A 671 2.26 18.48 -1.99
CA GLY A 671 2.83 19.62 -2.70
C GLY A 671 2.37 19.76 -4.15
N ILE A 672 1.75 18.71 -4.73
CA ILE A 672 1.22 18.78 -6.09
C ILE A 672 -0.16 19.43 -6.08
N GLN A 673 -0.27 20.52 -6.82
CA GLN A 673 -1.46 21.34 -6.93
C GLN A 673 -2.00 21.28 -8.36
N TYR A 674 -3.32 21.46 -8.49
CA TYR A 674 -3.95 21.51 -9.80
C TYR A 674 -3.42 22.69 -10.62
N SER A 675 -3.21 22.43 -11.91
CA SER A 675 -2.79 23.41 -12.92
C SER A 675 -3.78 23.37 -14.08
N PHE A 676 -4.39 24.51 -14.37
CA PHE A 676 -5.31 24.70 -15.49
C PHE A 676 -4.62 25.54 -16.57
N CYS A 677 -4.83 25.25 -17.85
CA CYS A 677 -4.37 26.11 -18.93
C CYS A 677 -5.21 27.39 -18.93
N GLU A 678 -4.59 28.53 -18.64
CA GLU A 678 -5.22 29.84 -18.79
C GLU A 678 -5.41 30.11 -20.29
N HIS A 679 -6.66 30.19 -20.75
CA HIS A 679 -7.03 30.58 -22.12
C HIS A 679 -7.69 31.95 -22.18
#